data_AF-A0A965FBG9-F1
#
_entry.id   AF-A0A965FBG9-F1
#
_cell.length_a   1.000
_cell.length_b   1.000
_cell.length_c   1.000
_cell.angle_alpha   90.00
_cell.angle_beta   90.00
_cell.angle_gamma   90.00
#
_symmetry.space_group_name_H-M   'P 1'
#
loop_
_entity.id
_entity.type
_entity.pdbx_description
1 polymer ?
#
loop_
_entity_poly.entity_id
_entity_poly.type
_entity_poly.pdbx_seq_one_letter_code
_entity_poly.pdbx_strand_id
1 'polypeptide(L)'
;MSTKTLRKRIALVAVAALGFGMLSVAPSSAAVATAFINQSTTIGGTATTPGTNSTAGLVANSITAATAPTSTAVIFKLTTNANGATSDLIQLFVNGQLISSQAVAAATTHSVTSWTTPATAGTFNVVVRYVEREATLNAITQTIDSTLTLTTSATAGLTEFNNAATTTVSTASDGLASVLLPTVGVSIDEVSGRVGQMVGFAPNFVLKRNAGDAGASANTNTGKATLNYSVAGPTGAAVSVVTAKVSGVASTKQTLAGSGTITTTATASTTQTTSTKGSVVYFTPATAGTYTITIWHDADANGLVSAGEATNTKTVVIAADALPSITFTKYGSNTTAAQSADNAWGQLVKVSLKNGTTPFTLAANESLVLTSAASTTDFLAYTAFSKDVVSWTDVLSGVSTLTLTAANFNSNGDAWFNVGDTTTAGGTFTVSASVVGGTANGASGSLSITTIATSGTTGYTLIGDSTTAFTNANGYLGVDGNGTTIANGDSTKTWNVKLGVATTVSAKVVSGVNDYKLYNGLLTDSLGLLTGVKDGKYNVNATTLTTGSVATSTVSLSVAIPATTAALASGTTVATLLIDKATDATLTIAATSSTVDSLSTDPATLTGNYSMRAAIGSTNKFTAYVWDQFGNAVSGAAVTAAVTGRNATLVSTSLVSDANGAVSFTVADTSTSTLLNSDSLVFTSNGQTSTVTINYAAYNAPSTIAITGGASADVAPAVTYSSISTAVAGASGATVKMTATVKDANGATLPAGIPVKWAISGLTGKSAILVDATTGYDWSTSITDSNGQAITYVYAWGTGAVSVTATAGTVTSATAGKINFANAATDARVVSATANAAGVITAKVVDRYGNAVKGVSITATRTAGAGYFGGNAASATSGETNIDGTVDFIVTGGDATVTIATTTLNYGQTTSASGYVGATAVTATGIGASLAPAGVQTVSVSVTGITAAAEATAQAATDAAAEATDAANAATDAANAAAEAADAAT
;
A
#
# COMPACT_ATOMS: atom_id res chain seq x y z
N MET A 1 60.77 -15.86 -13.24
CA MET A 1 60.80 -14.54 -12.54
C MET A 1 59.35 -14.19 -12.20
N SER A 2 59.01 -13.90 -10.94
CA SER A 2 59.20 -12.64 -10.20
C SER A 2 58.08 -11.63 -10.55
N THR A 3 57.28 -11.09 -9.62
CA THR A 3 57.30 -11.24 -8.15
C THR A 3 55.93 -10.95 -7.52
N LYS A 4 55.37 -11.84 -6.70
CA LYS A 4 54.21 -11.57 -5.81
C LYS A 4 54.71 -11.36 -4.37
N THR A 5 54.83 -10.13 -3.88
CA THR A 5 55.29 -9.91 -2.50
C THR A 5 54.94 -8.55 -1.87
N LEU A 6 54.73 -8.57 -0.53
CA LEU A 6 54.70 -7.44 0.46
C LEU A 6 53.38 -6.65 0.56
N ARG A 7 52.84 -6.26 1.74
CA ARG A 7 53.00 -6.57 3.19
C ARG A 7 51.58 -6.40 3.83
N LYS A 8 51.09 -7.07 4.89
CA LYS A 8 51.62 -7.67 6.14
C LYS A 8 51.75 -6.70 7.33
N ARG A 9 50.74 -6.64 8.23
CA ARG A 9 50.74 -6.51 9.73
C ARG A 9 49.37 -6.00 10.27
N ILE A 10 48.74 -6.65 11.28
CA ILE A 10 48.71 -6.34 12.76
C ILE A 10 48.06 -4.96 13.04
N ALA A 11 47.04 -4.75 13.89
CA ALA A 11 46.53 -5.39 15.13
C ALA A 11 44.98 -5.13 15.28
N LEU A 12 44.23 -5.38 16.38
CA LEU A 12 44.17 -6.39 17.48
C LEU A 12 43.09 -5.93 18.52
N VAL A 13 42.28 -6.85 19.09
CA VAL A 13 41.37 -6.64 20.29
C VAL A 13 40.16 -5.68 20.10
N ALA A 14 38.98 -5.87 20.71
CA ALA A 14 38.25 -7.07 21.19
C ALA A 14 36.75 -6.72 21.37
N VAL A 15 35.87 -7.73 21.50
CA VAL A 15 34.44 -7.55 21.82
C VAL A 15 34.14 -7.93 23.27
N ALA A 16 33.66 -6.96 24.05
CA ALA A 16 33.11 -7.12 25.41
C ALA A 16 32.26 -5.87 25.74
N ALA A 17 31.10 -5.93 26.40
CA ALA A 17 30.29 -7.09 26.80
C ALA A 17 28.83 -6.66 27.13
N LEU A 18 27.91 -7.65 27.15
CA LEU A 18 26.69 -7.76 27.97
C LEU A 18 25.65 -6.61 28.02
N GLY A 19 24.40 -6.93 27.65
CA GLY A 19 23.24 -6.01 27.75
C GLY A 19 21.87 -6.69 27.59
N PHE A 20 21.56 -7.65 28.48
CA PHE A 20 20.27 -8.35 28.70
C PHE A 20 19.06 -8.11 27.78
N GLY A 21 18.55 -9.20 27.18
CA GLY A 21 17.18 -9.29 26.64
C GLY A 21 16.81 -10.72 26.27
N MET A 22 15.93 -11.38 27.03
CA MET A 22 15.54 -12.78 26.75
C MET A 22 14.35 -12.85 25.79
N LEU A 23 14.47 -13.64 24.73
CA LEU A 23 13.35 -14.32 24.08
C LEU A 23 13.87 -15.52 23.29
N SER A 24 13.46 -16.73 23.65
CA SER A 24 13.97 -17.99 23.10
C SER A 24 13.15 -18.45 21.90
N VAL A 25 13.80 -18.59 20.74
CA VAL A 25 13.25 -19.31 19.58
C VAL A 25 14.22 -20.46 19.25
N ALA A 26 13.71 -21.68 19.19
CA ALA A 26 14.51 -22.86 18.89
C ALA A 26 14.65 -23.05 17.36
N PRO A 27 15.86 -23.30 16.82
CA PRO A 27 16.02 -23.65 15.42
C PRO A 27 15.50 -25.07 15.15
N SER A 28 14.65 -25.22 14.14
CA SER A 28 14.02 -26.49 13.76
C SER A 28 14.98 -27.44 13.04
N SER A 29 15.71 -28.25 13.81
CA SER A 29 16.43 -29.40 13.24
C SER A 29 15.44 -30.43 12.68
N ALA A 30 15.65 -30.88 11.44
CA ALA A 30 14.89 -32.01 10.89
C ALA A 30 15.12 -33.27 11.74
N ALA A 31 14.05 -33.99 12.09
CA ALA A 31 14.09 -35.11 13.01
C ALA A 31 14.74 -36.36 12.41
N VAL A 32 16.07 -36.41 12.42
CA VAL A 32 16.80 -37.68 12.33
C VAL A 32 16.55 -38.44 13.63
N ALA A 33 15.96 -39.63 13.53
CA ALA A 33 15.70 -40.50 14.68
C ALA A 33 17.03 -40.81 15.40
N THR A 34 17.22 -40.20 16.57
CA THR A 34 18.50 -40.15 17.26
C THR A 34 18.42 -40.91 18.57
N ALA A 35 19.07 -42.08 18.62
CA ALA A 35 19.22 -42.85 19.84
C ALA A 35 20.20 -42.11 20.80
N PHE A 36 19.66 -41.35 21.75
CA PHE A 36 20.44 -40.73 22.81
C PHE A 36 20.87 -41.77 23.84
N ILE A 37 22.14 -42.15 23.85
CA ILE A 37 22.78 -42.74 25.04
C ILE A 37 23.33 -41.57 25.86
N ASN A 38 22.59 -41.17 26.90
CA ASN A 38 23.00 -40.11 27.80
C ASN A 38 22.81 -40.61 29.24
N GLN A 39 23.90 -41.03 29.88
CA GLN A 39 23.93 -41.37 31.31
C GLN A 39 24.96 -40.46 31.98
N SER A 40 24.53 -39.71 32.98
CA SER A 40 25.37 -38.78 33.75
C SER A 40 25.38 -39.20 35.21
N THR A 41 26.58 -39.33 35.78
CA THR A 41 26.84 -39.54 37.21
C THR A 41 28.10 -38.76 37.57
N THR A 42 28.06 -37.99 38.66
CA THR A 42 29.04 -36.91 38.92
C THR A 42 29.88 -37.13 40.18
N ILE A 43 31.21 -37.08 40.03
CA ILE A 43 32.23 -36.93 41.11
C ILE A 43 33.39 -36.12 40.48
N GLY A 44 34.09 -35.18 41.14
CA GLY A 44 33.89 -34.65 42.49
C GLY A 44 35.18 -34.13 43.14
N GLY A 45 35.83 -33.09 42.57
CA GLY A 45 37.09 -32.51 43.09
C GLY A 45 37.48 -31.20 42.40
N THR A 46 38.44 -30.45 42.97
CA THR A 46 38.67 -29.00 42.66
C THR A 46 40.14 -28.60 42.45
N ALA A 47 40.35 -27.49 41.70
CA ALA A 47 41.56 -26.64 41.61
C ALA A 47 42.81 -27.25 40.91
N THR A 48 43.74 -26.52 40.26
CA THR A 48 43.89 -25.08 39.89
C THR A 48 44.77 -24.94 38.63
N THR A 49 44.75 -23.78 37.96
CA THR A 49 45.62 -23.39 36.81
C THR A 49 46.94 -22.71 37.27
N PRO A 50 47.89 -22.31 36.38
CA PRO A 50 48.18 -22.73 34.99
C PRO A 50 49.66 -23.17 34.75
N GLY A 51 49.92 -23.96 33.70
CA GLY A 51 51.28 -24.23 33.19
C GLY A 51 51.28 -25.04 31.89
N THR A 52 52.13 -24.68 30.92
CA THR A 52 52.24 -25.37 29.63
C THR A 52 52.99 -26.71 29.73
N ASN A 53 52.66 -27.64 28.85
CA ASN A 53 53.00 -29.07 28.89
C ASN A 53 52.41 -29.79 30.11
N SER A 54 51.16 -30.25 29.99
CA SER A 54 50.60 -31.26 30.88
C SER A 54 49.64 -32.16 30.13
N THR A 55 49.85 -33.47 30.30
CA THR A 55 49.05 -34.58 29.78
C THR A 55 47.61 -34.48 30.31
N ALA A 56 46.72 -33.83 29.54
CA ALA A 56 45.33 -33.63 29.90
C ALA A 56 44.52 -34.92 29.64
N GLY A 57 44.66 -35.89 30.56
CA GLY A 57 44.19 -37.26 30.37
C GLY A 57 42.72 -37.37 29.92
N LEU A 58 42.51 -38.13 28.84
CA LEU A 58 41.20 -38.73 28.55
C LEU A 58 40.88 -39.73 29.66
N VAL A 59 39.87 -39.42 30.48
CA VAL A 59 39.27 -40.43 31.37
C VAL A 59 38.38 -41.30 30.48
N ALA A 60 38.75 -42.57 30.28
CA ALA A 60 37.96 -43.49 29.49
C ALA A 60 36.58 -43.68 30.14
N ASN A 61 35.51 -43.23 29.46
CA ASN A 61 34.16 -43.36 29.98
C ASN A 61 33.70 -44.83 29.90
N SER A 62 32.90 -45.28 30.88
CA SER A 62 32.76 -46.70 31.22
C SER A 62 31.97 -47.60 30.25
N ILE A 63 31.72 -47.16 29.01
CA ILE A 63 30.91 -47.89 28.01
C ILE A 63 31.84 -48.78 27.17
N THR A 64 32.20 -49.94 27.70
CA THR A 64 33.00 -50.96 27.00
C THR A 64 32.19 -51.78 26.00
N ALA A 65 30.86 -51.77 26.10
CA ALA A 65 29.95 -52.45 25.19
C ALA A 65 28.63 -51.67 24.97
N ALA A 66 28.03 -51.83 23.80
CA ALA A 66 26.73 -51.26 23.44
C ALA A 66 26.00 -52.15 22.41
N THR A 67 24.71 -51.90 22.18
CA THR A 67 23.88 -52.65 21.21
C THR A 67 23.19 -51.71 20.23
N ALA A 68 23.12 -52.11 18.96
CA ALA A 68 22.41 -51.39 17.90
C ALA A 68 21.63 -52.36 17.00
N PRO A 69 20.62 -51.89 16.25
CA PRO A 69 20.02 -52.68 15.17
C PRO A 69 21.00 -52.94 14.01
N THR A 70 20.66 -53.86 13.12
CA THR A 70 21.27 -53.98 11.77
C THR A 70 20.76 -52.88 10.82
N SER A 71 21.54 -52.50 9.82
CA SER A 71 21.19 -51.47 8.81
C SER A 71 20.87 -50.07 9.36
N THR A 72 21.38 -49.69 10.54
CA THR A 72 21.09 -48.39 11.17
C THR A 72 22.33 -47.51 11.35
N ALA A 73 22.18 -46.20 11.14
CA ALA A 73 23.24 -45.24 11.32
C ALA A 73 23.54 -45.00 12.82
N VAL A 74 24.72 -45.39 13.27
CA VAL A 74 25.24 -45.12 14.62
C VAL A 74 26.15 -43.90 14.55
N ILE A 75 25.87 -42.91 15.41
CA ILE A 75 26.65 -41.67 15.52
C ILE A 75 27.50 -41.75 16.79
N PHE A 76 28.82 -41.70 16.64
CA PHE A 76 29.73 -41.65 17.78
C PHE A 76 30.03 -40.19 18.12
N LYS A 77 30.17 -39.88 19.41
CA LYS A 77 30.53 -38.54 19.88
C LYS A 77 31.74 -38.64 20.80
N LEU A 78 32.75 -37.82 20.53
CA LEU A 78 33.88 -37.63 21.44
C LEU A 78 33.66 -36.33 22.21
N THR A 79 33.92 -36.34 23.52
CA THR A 79 33.94 -35.15 24.36
C THR A 79 35.35 -35.00 24.93
N THR A 80 35.92 -33.81 24.81
CA THR A 80 37.28 -33.49 25.23
C THR A 80 37.25 -32.49 26.39
N ASN A 81 38.21 -32.59 27.31
CA ASN A 81 38.29 -31.74 28.50
C ASN A 81 38.75 -30.29 28.17
N ALA A 82 39.11 -30.01 26.92
CA ALA A 82 39.44 -28.71 26.36
C ALA A 82 39.09 -28.67 24.86
N ASN A 83 39.08 -27.49 24.24
CA ASN A 83 38.97 -27.36 22.79
C ASN A 83 40.22 -27.96 22.11
N GLY A 84 40.02 -28.91 21.20
CA GLY A 84 41.12 -29.46 20.39
C GLY A 84 41.62 -28.49 19.31
N ALA A 85 42.83 -28.71 18.79
CA ALA A 85 43.41 -27.86 17.76
C ALA A 85 42.88 -28.23 16.36
N THR A 86 42.73 -27.26 15.46
CA THR A 86 42.27 -27.53 14.07
C THR A 86 43.27 -28.33 13.22
N SER A 87 44.47 -28.58 13.75
CA SER A 87 45.44 -29.54 13.20
C SER A 87 45.13 -30.99 13.58
N ASP A 88 44.43 -31.24 14.68
CA ASP A 88 44.16 -32.58 15.18
C ASP A 88 43.10 -33.30 14.33
N LEU A 89 43.06 -34.64 14.44
CA LEU A 89 42.07 -35.48 13.78
C LEU A 89 41.28 -36.32 14.78
N ILE A 90 40.00 -36.54 14.48
CA ILE A 90 39.23 -37.65 15.05
C ILE A 90 38.98 -38.68 13.97
N GLN A 91 39.30 -39.93 14.27
CA GLN A 91 39.18 -41.07 13.38
C GLN A 91 38.23 -42.11 13.96
N LEU A 92 37.43 -42.72 13.09
CA LEU A 92 36.57 -43.85 13.43
C LEU A 92 37.12 -45.10 12.76
N PHE A 93 37.42 -46.13 13.55
CA PHE A 93 37.73 -47.46 13.05
C PHE A 93 36.64 -48.45 13.45
N VAL A 94 36.36 -49.42 12.59
CA VAL A 94 35.50 -50.56 12.91
C VAL A 94 36.19 -51.83 12.42
N ASN A 95 36.37 -52.81 13.32
CA ASN A 95 37.14 -54.04 13.09
C ASN A 95 38.56 -53.78 12.51
N GLY A 96 39.17 -52.65 12.90
CA GLY A 96 40.49 -52.22 12.43
C GLY A 96 40.50 -51.45 11.10
N GLN A 97 39.39 -51.41 10.35
CA GLN A 97 39.27 -50.60 9.14
C GLN A 97 38.92 -49.14 9.48
N LEU A 98 39.67 -48.18 8.92
CA LEU A 98 39.33 -46.75 8.99
C LEU A 98 38.03 -46.48 8.21
N ILE A 99 37.00 -45.99 8.91
CA ILE A 99 35.69 -45.61 8.34
C ILE A 99 35.66 -44.12 8.02
N SER A 100 36.23 -43.28 8.88
CA SER A 100 36.28 -41.82 8.66
C SER A 100 37.47 -41.17 9.37
N SER A 101 37.93 -40.04 8.86
CA SER A 101 38.96 -39.19 9.48
C SER A 101 38.56 -37.73 9.26
N GLN A 102 38.28 -36.99 10.33
CA GLN A 102 37.81 -35.60 10.29
C GLN A 102 38.77 -34.68 11.06
N ALA A 103 38.94 -33.43 10.60
CA ALA A 103 39.63 -32.40 11.37
C ALA A 103 38.81 -31.99 12.61
N VAL A 104 39.49 -31.67 13.70
CA VAL A 104 38.85 -31.22 14.94
C VAL A 104 38.40 -29.76 14.81
N ALA A 105 37.19 -29.47 15.30
CA ALA A 105 36.65 -28.11 15.40
C ALA A 105 36.94 -27.51 16.78
N ALA A 106 36.95 -26.18 16.89
CA ALA A 106 37.21 -25.47 18.16
C ALA A 106 36.01 -25.54 19.14
N ALA A 107 35.76 -26.74 19.68
CA ALA A 107 34.70 -27.06 20.63
C ALA A 107 35.15 -28.18 21.59
N THR A 108 34.36 -28.46 22.64
CA THR A 108 34.61 -29.56 23.60
C THR A 108 33.83 -30.85 23.28
N THR A 109 32.98 -30.85 22.26
CA THR A 109 32.21 -32.02 21.83
C THR A 109 32.18 -32.12 20.32
N HIS A 110 32.47 -33.31 19.79
CA HIS A 110 32.62 -33.57 18.38
C HIS A 110 31.75 -34.75 17.95
N SER A 111 30.86 -34.52 16.99
CA SER A 111 30.16 -35.60 16.28
C SER A 111 31.13 -36.24 15.29
N VAL A 112 31.49 -37.49 15.55
CA VAL A 112 32.20 -38.34 14.59
C VAL A 112 31.19 -38.80 13.53
N THR A 113 31.66 -38.98 12.30
CA THR A 113 30.80 -39.32 11.16
C THR A 113 29.98 -40.58 11.42
N SER A 114 28.73 -40.60 10.97
CA SER A 114 27.83 -41.75 11.17
C SER A 114 28.32 -42.99 10.41
N TRP A 115 28.35 -44.14 11.09
CA TRP A 115 28.59 -45.43 10.46
C TRP A 115 27.29 -46.25 10.47
N THR A 116 26.86 -46.72 9.30
CA THR A 116 25.70 -47.60 9.18
C THR A 116 26.11 -49.04 9.51
N THR A 117 25.45 -49.63 10.50
CA THR A 117 25.66 -51.03 10.86
C THR A 117 25.32 -51.95 9.70
N PRO A 118 26.06 -53.05 9.46
CA PRO A 118 25.73 -53.99 8.40
C PRO A 118 24.34 -54.61 8.55
N ALA A 119 23.79 -55.11 7.44
CA ALA A 119 22.53 -55.85 7.43
C ALA A 119 22.61 -57.18 8.20
N THR A 120 23.82 -57.74 8.34
CA THR A 120 24.10 -58.95 9.13
C THR A 120 24.34 -58.59 10.59
N ALA A 121 23.70 -59.31 11.51
CA ALA A 121 23.97 -59.22 12.94
C ALA A 121 25.39 -59.73 13.26
N GLY A 122 26.09 -59.08 14.19
CA GLY A 122 27.47 -59.43 14.55
C GLY A 122 28.02 -58.54 15.65
N THR A 123 29.22 -58.85 16.16
CA THR A 123 29.90 -57.98 17.13
C THR A 123 31.07 -57.27 16.45
N PHE A 124 31.15 -55.96 16.66
CA PHE A 124 32.08 -55.06 16.00
C PHE A 124 32.94 -54.35 17.03
N ASN A 125 34.25 -54.42 16.86
CA ASN A 125 35.20 -53.66 17.65
C ASN A 125 35.30 -52.25 17.04
N VAL A 126 34.63 -51.27 17.66
CA VAL A 126 34.67 -49.87 17.27
C VAL A 126 35.77 -49.17 18.05
N VAL A 127 36.60 -48.37 17.38
CA VAL A 127 37.59 -47.49 18.04
C VAL A 127 37.36 -46.06 17.57
N VAL A 128 37.03 -45.17 18.51
CA VAL A 128 37.10 -43.72 18.30
C VAL A 128 38.48 -43.26 18.73
N ARG A 129 39.27 -42.78 17.77
CA ARG A 129 40.66 -42.38 17.94
C ARG A 129 40.78 -40.86 17.87
N TYR A 130 41.40 -40.24 18.89
CA TYR A 130 41.92 -38.88 18.81
C TYR A 130 43.38 -38.95 18.34
N VAL A 131 43.77 -38.07 17.41
CA VAL A 131 45.15 -37.95 16.90
C VAL A 131 45.60 -36.51 17.04
N GLU A 132 46.51 -36.27 17.98
CA GLU A 132 47.20 -34.99 18.12
C GLU A 132 48.20 -34.81 16.99
N ARG A 133 48.23 -33.63 16.35
CA ARG A 133 49.19 -33.34 15.28
C ARG A 133 49.80 -31.94 15.39
N GLU A 134 51.11 -31.88 15.17
CA GLU A 134 51.88 -30.64 15.08
C GLU A 134 51.32 -29.71 14.00
N ALA A 135 50.87 -28.52 14.41
CA ALA A 135 50.16 -27.57 13.54
C ALA A 135 50.97 -27.04 12.34
N THR A 136 52.28 -27.25 12.33
CA THR A 136 53.20 -26.81 11.26
C THR A 136 53.70 -27.95 10.36
N LEU A 137 53.64 -29.19 10.82
CA LEU A 137 54.25 -30.36 10.14
C LEU A 137 53.27 -31.51 9.89
N ASN A 138 52.07 -31.48 10.50
CA ASN A 138 51.09 -32.58 10.51
C ASN A 138 51.64 -33.93 11.01
N ALA A 139 52.80 -33.93 11.67
CA ALA A 139 53.36 -35.10 12.33
C ALA A 139 52.48 -35.50 13.52
N ILE A 140 52.22 -36.79 13.68
CA ILE A 140 51.44 -37.33 14.81
C ILE A 140 52.31 -37.28 16.07
N THR A 141 51.85 -36.54 17.07
CA THR A 141 52.51 -36.44 18.39
C THR A 141 51.92 -37.41 19.41
N GLN A 142 50.61 -37.66 19.33
CA GLN A 142 49.91 -38.58 20.23
C GLN A 142 48.71 -39.22 19.52
N THR A 143 48.34 -40.40 20.01
CA THR A 143 47.15 -41.13 19.56
C THR A 143 46.47 -41.72 20.79
N ILE A 144 45.17 -41.46 20.96
CA ILE A 144 44.37 -41.93 22.11
C ILE A 144 43.15 -42.68 21.57
N ASP A 145 43.05 -43.97 21.91
CA ASP A 145 41.99 -44.86 21.43
C ASP A 145 40.93 -45.11 22.51
N SER A 146 39.67 -44.87 22.18
CA SER A 146 38.50 -45.26 22.97
C SER A 146 37.79 -46.44 22.29
N THR A 147 37.90 -47.62 22.89
CA THR A 147 37.41 -48.89 22.33
C THR A 147 36.02 -49.25 22.85
N LEU A 148 35.13 -49.65 21.95
CA LEU A 148 33.73 -50.01 22.21
C LEU A 148 33.34 -51.30 21.48
N THR A 149 32.82 -52.28 22.22
CA THR A 149 32.24 -53.50 21.66
C THR A 149 30.79 -53.24 21.25
N LEU A 150 30.53 -52.95 19.97
CA LEU A 150 29.17 -52.77 19.47
C LEU A 150 28.62 -54.10 18.92
N THR A 151 27.66 -54.70 19.63
CA THR A 151 26.89 -55.83 19.09
C THR A 151 25.72 -55.30 18.26
N THR A 152 25.70 -55.60 16.96
CA THR A 152 24.52 -55.37 16.12
C THR A 152 23.61 -56.59 16.20
N SER A 153 22.36 -56.37 16.56
CA SER A 153 21.32 -57.39 16.59
C SER A 153 20.29 -57.09 15.51
N ALA A 154 19.91 -58.08 14.71
CA ALA A 154 18.69 -57.97 13.93
C ALA A 154 17.49 -57.92 14.88
N THR A 155 16.48 -57.09 14.62
CA THR A 155 15.25 -57.00 15.43
C THR A 155 14.49 -58.33 15.51
N ALA A 156 14.81 -59.27 14.61
CA ALA A 156 14.41 -60.67 14.68
C ALA A 156 14.76 -61.36 16.02
N GLY A 157 15.84 -60.95 16.70
CA GLY A 157 16.32 -61.56 17.96
C GLY A 157 15.72 -60.99 19.25
N LEU A 158 14.96 -59.90 19.20
CA LEU A 158 14.27 -59.36 20.39
C LEU A 158 12.98 -60.16 20.67
N THR A 159 12.58 -60.26 21.94
CA THR A 159 11.32 -60.93 22.33
C THR A 159 10.12 -60.09 21.92
N GLU A 160 9.08 -60.69 21.34
CA GLU A 160 7.82 -59.99 21.07
C GLU A 160 7.10 -59.67 22.39
N PHE A 161 6.55 -58.47 22.55
CA PHE A 161 5.79 -58.13 23.76
C PHE A 161 4.49 -58.93 23.85
N ASN A 162 3.96 -59.11 25.06
CA ASN A 162 2.76 -59.93 25.26
C ASN A 162 1.46 -59.18 24.88
N ASN A 163 0.47 -59.94 24.44
CA ASN A 163 -0.89 -59.46 24.14
C ASN A 163 -1.52 -58.74 25.36
N ALA A 164 -2.44 -57.81 25.09
CA ALA A 164 -3.10 -56.96 26.08
C ALA A 164 -3.86 -57.74 27.18
N ALA A 165 -4.21 -59.00 26.92
CA ALA A 165 -4.97 -59.88 27.82
C ALA A 165 -4.10 -60.67 28.84
N THR A 166 -2.77 -60.51 28.82
CA THR A 166 -1.86 -61.34 29.63
C THR A 166 -1.97 -61.06 31.13
N THR A 167 -2.23 -62.08 31.94
CA THR A 167 -2.49 -61.97 33.39
C THR A 167 -1.25 -62.19 34.27
N THR A 168 -0.07 -62.43 33.70
CA THR A 168 1.19 -62.65 34.43
C THR A 168 1.46 -61.51 35.40
N VAL A 169 1.56 -61.83 36.69
CA VAL A 169 1.95 -60.93 37.78
C VAL A 169 3.43 -60.57 37.63
N SER A 170 3.82 -59.33 37.93
CA SER A 170 5.22 -58.94 37.83
C SER A 170 6.07 -59.52 38.96
N THR A 171 7.29 -59.98 38.62
CA THR A 171 8.27 -60.43 39.62
C THR A 171 9.65 -59.82 39.36
N ALA A 172 10.54 -59.88 40.34
CA ALA A 172 11.92 -59.40 40.24
C ALA A 172 12.80 -60.16 39.20
N SER A 173 12.29 -61.19 38.52
CA SER A 173 13.08 -62.00 37.56
C SER A 173 12.31 -62.44 36.30
N ASP A 174 11.12 -61.89 36.05
CA ASP A 174 10.26 -62.24 34.90
C ASP A 174 10.72 -61.66 33.54
N GLY A 175 11.68 -60.72 33.55
CA GLY A 175 12.14 -59.97 32.38
C GLY A 175 11.02 -59.19 31.71
N LEU A 176 10.38 -59.80 30.72
CA LEU A 176 9.28 -59.23 29.94
C LEU A 176 7.94 -59.97 30.12
N ALA A 177 7.87 -61.08 30.85
CA ALA A 177 6.67 -61.94 30.86
C ALA A 177 5.41 -61.29 31.47
N SER A 178 5.56 -60.22 32.26
CA SER A 178 4.47 -59.37 32.78
C SER A 178 4.33 -58.01 32.07
N VAL A 179 5.11 -57.77 31.01
CA VAL A 179 5.05 -56.59 30.15
C VAL A 179 4.16 -56.91 28.95
N LEU A 180 3.14 -56.10 28.73
CA LEU A 180 2.13 -56.28 27.69
C LEU A 180 1.88 -54.98 26.92
N LEU A 181 1.29 -55.12 25.74
CA LEU A 181 1.02 -54.04 24.79
C LEU A 181 -0.49 -53.73 24.74
N PRO A 182 -1.05 -52.94 25.69
CA PRO A 182 -2.49 -52.68 25.75
C PRO A 182 -2.99 -51.69 24.69
N THR A 183 -2.11 -50.98 23.98
CA THR A 183 -2.51 -49.89 23.10
C THR A 183 -1.52 -49.68 21.95
N VAL A 184 -2.06 -49.71 20.74
CA VAL A 184 -1.41 -49.25 19.51
C VAL A 184 -2.11 -47.99 19.00
N GLY A 185 -1.46 -47.21 18.15
CA GLY A 185 -2.01 -45.97 17.62
C GLY A 185 -1.32 -45.49 16.35
N VAL A 186 -1.93 -44.48 15.73
CA VAL A 186 -1.45 -43.84 14.51
C VAL A 186 -1.26 -42.35 14.75
N SER A 187 -0.04 -41.85 14.57
CA SER A 187 0.22 -40.43 14.41
C SER A 187 0.03 -40.08 12.93
N ILE A 188 -0.76 -39.05 12.61
CA ILE A 188 -0.73 -38.44 11.27
C ILE A 188 0.33 -37.35 11.33
N ASP A 189 1.40 -37.53 10.56
CA ASP A 189 2.54 -36.60 10.51
C ASP A 189 2.42 -35.64 9.31
N GLU A 190 1.68 -36.03 8.27
CA GLU A 190 1.35 -35.17 7.13
C GLU A 190 -0.14 -35.30 6.77
N VAL A 191 -0.90 -34.23 7.01
CA VAL A 191 -2.34 -34.13 6.70
C VAL A 191 -2.52 -33.67 5.24
N SER A 192 -2.38 -34.61 4.29
CA SER A 192 -2.91 -34.38 2.94
C SER A 192 -4.43 -34.47 2.95
N GLY A 193 -5.09 -33.48 2.35
CA GLY A 193 -6.55 -33.37 2.26
C GLY A 193 -7.12 -33.45 0.84
N ARG A 194 -6.30 -33.75 -0.19
CA ARG A 194 -6.77 -33.85 -1.60
C ARG A 194 -6.20 -35.09 -2.30
N VAL A 195 -6.80 -35.44 -3.44
CA VAL A 195 -6.43 -36.61 -4.26
C VAL A 195 -5.01 -36.44 -4.82
N GLY A 196 -4.29 -37.54 -5.01
CA GLY A 196 -2.91 -37.55 -5.54
C GLY A 196 -1.82 -37.09 -4.56
N GLN A 197 -2.16 -36.28 -3.56
CA GLN A 197 -1.22 -35.83 -2.52
C GLN A 197 -1.07 -36.88 -1.41
N MET A 198 0.15 -37.33 -1.15
CA MET A 198 0.42 -38.41 -0.19
C MET A 198 0.06 -38.03 1.25
N VAL A 199 -0.59 -38.94 1.98
CA VAL A 199 -0.83 -38.84 3.43
C VAL A 199 0.30 -39.56 4.15
N GLY A 200 0.93 -38.90 5.14
CA GLY A 200 2.02 -39.46 5.94
C GLY A 200 1.56 -39.82 7.35
N PHE A 201 1.79 -41.07 7.78
CA PHE A 201 1.45 -41.56 9.11
C PHE A 201 2.55 -42.42 9.73
N ALA A 202 2.62 -42.48 11.05
CA ALA A 202 3.58 -43.31 11.78
C ALA A 202 2.85 -44.23 12.78
N PRO A 203 3.17 -45.54 12.79
CA PRO A 203 2.67 -46.45 13.81
C PRO A 203 3.31 -46.14 15.17
N ASN A 204 2.56 -46.30 16.26
CA ASN A 204 3.05 -46.15 17.62
C ASN A 204 2.39 -47.11 18.60
N PHE A 205 2.99 -47.29 19.77
CA PHE A 205 2.47 -48.13 20.84
C PHE A 205 2.77 -47.58 22.24
N VAL A 206 2.02 -48.05 23.23
CA VAL A 206 2.24 -47.79 24.65
C VAL A 206 2.32 -49.13 25.39
N LEU A 207 3.35 -49.32 26.21
CA LEU A 207 3.52 -50.51 27.05
C LEU A 207 2.89 -50.35 28.44
N LYS A 208 2.51 -51.47 29.05
CA LYS A 208 2.11 -51.56 30.46
C LYS A 208 2.72 -52.82 31.08
N ARG A 209 3.16 -52.73 32.34
CA ARG A 209 3.62 -53.87 33.14
C ARG A 209 2.63 -54.12 34.28
N ASN A 210 2.27 -55.38 34.52
CA ASN A 210 1.26 -55.74 35.52
C ASN A 210 1.71 -55.50 36.97
N ALA A 211 0.76 -55.35 37.89
CA ALA A 211 1.04 -55.34 39.34
C ALA A 211 1.74 -56.64 39.79
N GLY A 212 2.41 -56.59 40.94
CA GLY A 212 3.26 -57.68 41.44
C GLY A 212 4.34 -57.13 42.37
N ASP A 213 5.56 -57.67 42.30
CA ASP A 213 6.69 -57.25 43.13
C ASP A 213 6.93 -55.72 43.04
N ALA A 214 7.00 -55.07 44.21
CA ALA A 214 7.25 -53.64 44.30
C ALA A 214 8.70 -53.31 43.92
N GLY A 215 8.89 -52.37 42.98
CA GLY A 215 10.21 -52.03 42.45
C GLY A 215 10.74 -53.02 41.40
N ALA A 216 10.00 -54.09 41.07
CA ALA A 216 10.38 -54.96 39.96
C ALA A 216 10.32 -54.20 38.63
N SER A 217 11.30 -54.44 37.76
CA SER A 217 11.62 -53.50 36.69
C SER A 217 12.03 -54.22 35.40
N ALA A 218 11.40 -53.86 34.29
CA ALA A 218 11.65 -54.44 32.97
C ALA A 218 12.43 -53.48 32.08
N ASN A 219 13.61 -53.90 31.61
CA ASN A 219 14.32 -53.23 30.52
C ASN A 219 13.59 -53.52 29.19
N THR A 220 12.79 -52.57 28.70
CA THR A 220 11.95 -52.80 27.51
C THR A 220 12.76 -52.84 26.21
N ASN A 221 14.02 -52.40 26.22
CA ASN A 221 14.91 -52.46 25.06
C ASN A 221 15.22 -53.91 24.60
N THR A 222 14.98 -54.91 25.45
CA THR A 222 15.13 -56.34 25.09
C THR A 222 13.93 -56.91 24.34
N GLY A 223 12.83 -56.16 24.24
CA GLY A 223 11.60 -56.55 23.57
C GLY A 223 11.24 -55.68 22.36
N LYS A 224 10.26 -56.13 21.57
CA LYS A 224 9.77 -55.46 20.37
C LYS A 224 8.24 -55.54 20.26
N ALA A 225 7.66 -54.58 19.55
CA ALA A 225 6.29 -54.63 19.03
C ALA A 225 6.35 -54.72 17.50
N THR A 226 5.84 -55.81 16.94
CA THR A 226 5.58 -55.96 15.50
C THR A 226 4.22 -55.35 15.20
N LEU A 227 4.22 -54.15 14.62
CA LEU A 227 3.02 -53.37 14.32
C LEU A 227 2.67 -53.49 12.84
N ASN A 228 1.60 -54.21 12.55
CA ASN A 228 1.02 -54.33 11.22
C ASN A 228 0.01 -53.20 10.98
N TYR A 229 -0.12 -52.80 9.73
CA TYR A 229 -1.07 -51.78 9.32
C TYR A 229 -1.59 -51.98 7.91
N SER A 230 -2.83 -51.57 7.69
CA SER A 230 -3.50 -51.53 6.40
C SER A 230 -4.23 -50.20 6.23
N VAL A 231 -4.42 -49.79 4.97
CA VAL A 231 -5.21 -48.60 4.64
C VAL A 231 -6.32 -49.03 3.68
N ALA A 232 -7.57 -48.81 4.08
CA ALA A 232 -8.75 -48.99 3.23
C ALA A 232 -9.19 -47.63 2.69
N GLY A 233 -9.44 -47.55 1.38
CA GLY A 233 -10.02 -46.38 0.74
C GLY A 233 -11.53 -46.25 0.95
N PRO A 234 -12.17 -45.20 0.40
CA PRO A 234 -13.58 -44.88 0.63
C PRO A 234 -14.58 -45.98 0.22
N THR A 235 -14.18 -46.86 -0.69
CA THR A 235 -14.97 -48.02 -1.16
C THR A 235 -14.58 -49.34 -0.48
N GLY A 236 -13.73 -49.31 0.56
CA GLY A 236 -13.18 -50.49 1.23
C GLY A 236 -11.99 -51.15 0.52
N ALA A 237 -11.63 -50.71 -0.67
CA ALA A 237 -10.47 -51.23 -1.41
C ALA A 237 -9.15 -50.95 -0.68
N ALA A 238 -8.23 -51.93 -0.64
CA ALA A 238 -6.92 -51.79 -0.02
C ALA A 238 -6.02 -50.82 -0.81
N VAL A 239 -5.24 -50.02 -0.08
CA VAL A 239 -4.36 -48.97 -0.61
C VAL A 239 -2.91 -49.31 -0.27
N SER A 240 -2.01 -49.16 -1.24
CA SER A 240 -0.58 -49.41 -1.03
C SER A 240 0.04 -48.36 -0.11
N VAL A 241 0.79 -48.81 0.89
CA VAL A 241 1.56 -47.98 1.83
C VAL A 241 3.05 -48.18 1.54
N VAL A 242 3.83 -47.10 1.51
CA VAL A 242 5.25 -47.09 1.12
C VAL A 242 6.14 -46.36 2.13
N THR A 243 7.42 -46.72 2.19
CA THR A 243 8.38 -46.15 3.16
C THR A 243 8.90 -44.74 2.85
N ALA A 244 8.70 -44.22 1.64
CA ALA A 244 9.16 -42.90 1.21
C ALA A 244 8.40 -42.39 -0.02
N LYS A 245 8.36 -41.07 -0.22
CA LYS A 245 7.51 -40.44 -1.26
C LYS A 245 7.93 -40.69 -2.72
N VAL A 246 9.23 -40.82 -2.98
CA VAL A 246 9.78 -40.82 -4.37
C VAL A 246 10.32 -42.19 -4.79
N SER A 247 10.72 -43.04 -3.84
CA SER A 247 11.21 -44.40 -4.10
C SER A 247 10.98 -45.32 -2.89
N GLY A 248 9.81 -45.17 -2.25
CA GLY A 248 9.42 -46.02 -1.12
C GLY A 248 9.12 -47.45 -1.56
N VAL A 249 9.55 -48.42 -0.76
CA VAL A 249 9.18 -49.83 -0.93
C VAL A 249 7.83 -50.06 -0.25
N ALA A 250 6.99 -50.94 -0.82
CA ALA A 250 5.73 -51.33 -0.22
C ALA A 250 5.94 -51.91 1.20
N SER A 251 5.11 -51.49 2.14
CA SER A 251 5.26 -51.78 3.56
C SER A 251 3.90 -51.98 4.22
N THR A 252 3.72 -53.13 4.87
CA THR A 252 2.52 -53.48 5.65
C THR A 252 2.78 -53.58 7.15
N LYS A 253 4.04 -53.45 7.58
CA LYS A 253 4.43 -53.50 9.00
C LYS A 253 5.76 -52.85 9.31
N GLN A 254 5.94 -52.52 10.59
CA GLN A 254 7.23 -52.17 11.21
C GLN A 254 7.41 -52.98 12.49
N THR A 255 8.64 -53.39 12.80
CA THR A 255 8.99 -53.99 14.09
C THR A 255 9.84 -53.00 14.88
N LEU A 256 9.29 -52.50 15.98
CA LEU A 256 9.85 -51.43 16.81
C LEU A 256 10.36 -52.02 18.13
N ALA A 257 11.59 -51.71 18.54
CA ALA A 257 12.05 -52.08 19.88
C ALA A 257 11.34 -51.25 20.97
N GLY A 258 11.24 -51.79 22.19
CA GLY A 258 10.88 -50.99 23.36
C GLY A 258 11.94 -49.93 23.70
N SER A 259 11.57 -48.95 24.50
CA SER A 259 12.45 -47.84 24.89
C SER A 259 12.32 -47.52 26.38
N GLY A 260 13.44 -47.66 27.08
CA GLY A 260 13.55 -47.38 28.51
C GLY A 260 13.12 -48.55 29.38
N THR A 261 12.71 -48.24 30.61
CA THR A 261 12.48 -49.22 31.67
C THR A 261 11.16 -48.94 32.39
N ILE A 262 10.36 -49.97 32.63
CA ILE A 262 9.06 -49.87 33.30
C ILE A 262 9.13 -50.59 34.66
N THR A 263 8.91 -49.83 35.73
CA THR A 263 8.98 -50.31 37.12
C THR A 263 7.59 -50.35 37.73
N THR A 264 7.29 -51.39 38.53
CA THR A 264 5.95 -51.65 39.10
C THR A 264 5.83 -51.38 40.60
N THR A 265 4.59 -51.26 41.07
CA THR A 265 4.25 -51.11 42.49
C THR A 265 3.45 -52.33 42.96
N ALA A 266 3.55 -52.67 44.26
CA ALA A 266 2.90 -53.81 44.92
C ALA A 266 1.45 -54.11 44.47
N THR A 267 0.67 -53.06 44.21
CA THR A 267 -0.80 -53.14 44.06
C THR A 267 -1.29 -52.56 42.72
N ALA A 268 -0.40 -52.04 41.86
CA ALA A 268 -0.79 -51.29 40.67
C ALA A 268 0.11 -51.55 39.45
N SER A 269 -0.53 -51.87 38.33
CA SER A 269 0.13 -51.96 37.02
C SER A 269 0.58 -50.57 36.55
N THR A 270 1.78 -50.48 35.99
CA THR A 270 2.35 -49.21 35.49
C THR A 270 2.27 -49.15 33.97
N THR A 271 1.69 -48.09 33.43
CA THR A 271 1.61 -47.80 31.98
C THR A 271 2.64 -46.71 31.62
N GLN A 272 3.29 -46.86 30.46
CA GLN A 272 4.22 -45.87 29.93
C GLN A 272 3.49 -44.56 29.58
N THR A 273 4.02 -43.41 29.98
CA THR A 273 3.38 -42.08 29.78
C THR A 273 3.61 -41.47 28.39
N THR A 274 4.43 -42.12 27.56
CA THR A 274 4.82 -41.67 26.21
C THR A 274 4.75 -42.85 25.25
N SER A 275 4.21 -42.66 24.05
CA SER A 275 4.21 -43.72 23.05
C SER A 275 5.59 -43.89 22.40
N THR A 276 5.99 -45.13 22.17
CA THR A 276 7.13 -45.45 21.29
C THR A 276 6.63 -45.36 19.84
N LYS A 277 7.31 -44.56 19.01
CA LYS A 277 6.88 -44.19 17.65
C LYS A 277 7.83 -44.76 16.59
N GLY A 278 7.26 -45.27 15.50
CA GLY A 278 7.99 -45.78 14.35
C GLY A 278 8.33 -44.71 13.31
N SER A 279 8.87 -45.16 12.17
CA SER A 279 9.11 -44.33 11.00
C SER A 279 7.80 -43.93 10.31
N VAL A 280 7.79 -42.75 9.70
CA VAL A 280 6.67 -42.31 8.86
C VAL A 280 6.61 -43.15 7.58
N VAL A 281 5.42 -43.64 7.25
CA VAL A 281 5.06 -44.31 6.01
C VAL A 281 3.92 -43.54 5.34
N TYR A 282 3.76 -43.73 4.02
CA TYR A 282 2.94 -42.85 3.19
C TYR A 282 1.98 -43.66 2.31
N PHE A 283 0.80 -43.13 2.02
CA PHE A 283 -0.09 -43.67 0.98
C PHE A 283 -0.61 -42.56 0.07
N THR A 284 -0.88 -42.89 -1.19
CA THR A 284 -1.45 -41.95 -2.17
C THR A 284 -2.96 -42.16 -2.27
N PRO A 285 -3.79 -41.18 -1.89
CA PRO A 285 -5.23 -41.28 -2.06
C PRO A 285 -5.61 -41.10 -3.53
N ALA A 286 -6.18 -42.14 -4.14
CA ALA A 286 -6.62 -42.15 -5.55
C ALA A 286 -8.04 -41.59 -5.78
N THR A 287 -8.83 -41.39 -4.72
CA THR A 287 -10.22 -40.91 -4.78
C THR A 287 -10.54 -40.03 -3.57
N ALA A 288 -11.62 -39.23 -3.65
CA ALA A 288 -12.12 -38.47 -2.51
C ALA A 288 -12.98 -39.32 -1.57
N GLY A 289 -13.00 -38.99 -0.28
CA GLY A 289 -13.75 -39.68 0.77
C GLY A 289 -12.90 -39.99 2.00
N THR A 290 -13.40 -40.87 2.87
CA THR A 290 -12.69 -41.26 4.11
C THR A 290 -11.80 -42.47 3.87
N TYR A 291 -10.50 -42.31 4.13
CA TYR A 291 -9.53 -43.41 4.21
C TYR A 291 -9.43 -43.88 5.67
N THR A 292 -9.46 -45.19 5.89
CA THR A 292 -9.33 -45.80 7.22
C THR A 292 -8.00 -46.53 7.33
N ILE A 293 -7.11 -45.99 8.16
CA ILE A 293 -5.87 -46.65 8.57
C ILE A 293 -6.23 -47.57 9.73
N THR A 294 -5.96 -48.87 9.60
CA THR A 294 -6.06 -49.84 10.70
C THR A 294 -4.65 -50.21 11.12
N ILE A 295 -4.38 -50.23 12.43
CA ILE A 295 -3.12 -50.70 13.01
C ILE A 295 -3.42 -51.78 14.04
N TRP A 296 -2.56 -52.79 14.11
CA TRP A 296 -2.61 -53.81 15.15
C TRP A 296 -1.21 -54.32 15.50
N HIS A 297 -1.10 -54.88 16.69
CA HIS A 297 0.03 -55.69 17.12
C HIS A 297 -0.13 -57.10 16.56
N ASP A 298 0.91 -57.64 15.91
CA ASP A 298 0.98 -58.97 15.29
C ASP A 298 1.97 -59.80 16.13
N ALA A 299 1.47 -60.34 17.25
CA ALA A 299 2.29 -60.92 18.32
C ALA A 299 2.63 -62.40 18.09
N ASP A 300 1.75 -63.12 17.40
CA ASP A 300 2.00 -64.50 16.95
C ASP A 300 2.64 -64.58 15.54
N ALA A 301 2.85 -63.42 14.92
CA ALA A 301 3.40 -63.23 13.57
C ALA A 301 2.58 -63.83 12.42
N ASN A 302 1.29 -64.11 12.63
CA ASN A 302 0.40 -64.68 11.60
C ASN A 302 -0.05 -63.66 10.53
N GLY A 303 0.06 -62.35 10.81
CA GLY A 303 -0.28 -61.28 9.86
C GLY A 303 -1.72 -60.78 9.87
N LEU A 304 -2.59 -61.36 10.70
CA LEU A 304 -4.00 -61.00 10.91
C LEU A 304 -4.19 -60.38 12.32
N VAL A 305 -5.43 -60.14 12.75
CA VAL A 305 -5.75 -59.69 14.12
C VAL A 305 -6.20 -60.89 14.96
N SER A 306 -5.37 -61.32 15.89
CA SER A 306 -5.60 -62.41 16.84
C SER A 306 -6.30 -61.94 18.12
N ALA A 307 -6.87 -62.89 18.88
CA ALA A 307 -7.62 -62.58 20.10
C ALA A 307 -6.72 -61.97 21.19
N GLY A 308 -7.13 -60.81 21.73
CA GLY A 308 -6.40 -60.10 22.79
C GLY A 308 -5.22 -59.24 22.32
N GLU A 309 -4.96 -59.17 21.01
CA GLU A 309 -4.02 -58.18 20.45
C GLU A 309 -4.61 -56.77 20.52
N ALA A 310 -3.73 -55.77 20.66
CA ALA A 310 -4.15 -54.38 20.58
C ALA A 310 -4.36 -53.97 19.12
N THR A 311 -5.55 -53.49 18.79
CA THR A 311 -5.91 -52.92 17.48
C THR A 311 -6.52 -51.53 17.64
N ASN A 312 -6.35 -50.66 16.66
CA ASN A 312 -6.87 -49.30 16.65
C ASN A 312 -7.09 -48.83 15.19
N THR A 313 -7.97 -47.84 14.99
CA THR A 313 -8.24 -47.25 13.68
C THR A 313 -8.10 -45.73 13.70
N LYS A 314 -7.68 -45.16 12.57
CA LYS A 314 -7.52 -43.72 12.37
C LYS A 314 -8.01 -43.33 10.99
N THR A 315 -8.97 -42.42 10.92
CA THR A 315 -9.51 -41.92 9.66
C THR A 315 -8.79 -40.65 9.19
N VAL A 316 -8.64 -40.53 7.87
CA VAL A 316 -8.20 -39.31 7.17
C VAL A 316 -9.21 -39.02 6.07
N VAL A 317 -9.70 -37.78 6.00
CA VAL A 317 -10.72 -37.38 5.02
C VAL A 317 -10.04 -36.63 3.88
N ILE A 318 -10.27 -37.09 2.65
CA ILE A 318 -9.77 -36.51 1.42
C ILE A 318 -10.94 -35.81 0.71
N ALA A 319 -10.80 -34.52 0.45
CA ALA A 319 -11.80 -33.72 -0.25
C ALA A 319 -11.89 -34.08 -1.74
N ALA A 320 -13.04 -33.76 -2.34
CA ALA A 320 -13.17 -33.76 -3.80
C ALA A 320 -12.32 -32.63 -4.38
N ASP A 321 -11.52 -32.94 -5.40
CA ASP A 321 -10.71 -31.95 -6.10
C ASP A 321 -11.57 -31.13 -7.06
N ALA A 322 -11.35 -29.82 -7.07
CA ALA A 322 -11.81 -28.92 -8.11
C ALA A 322 -10.59 -28.35 -8.83
N LEU A 323 -10.72 -28.06 -10.12
CA LEU A 323 -9.65 -27.42 -10.89
C LEU A 323 -9.28 -26.07 -10.24
N PRO A 324 -8.01 -25.82 -9.90
CA PRO A 324 -7.60 -24.56 -9.26
C PRO A 324 -7.81 -23.37 -10.20
N SER A 325 -8.24 -22.24 -9.63
CA SER A 325 -8.18 -20.97 -10.33
C SER A 325 -6.73 -20.48 -10.38
N ILE A 326 -6.24 -20.17 -11.58
CA ILE A 326 -4.91 -19.58 -11.81
C ILE A 326 -5.08 -18.07 -11.93
N THR A 327 -4.46 -17.29 -11.03
CA THR A 327 -4.54 -15.82 -11.07
C THR A 327 -3.15 -15.18 -11.09
N PHE A 328 -3.01 -14.06 -11.79
CA PHE A 328 -1.73 -13.37 -11.99
C PHE A 328 -1.76 -11.95 -11.41
N THR A 329 -0.63 -11.52 -10.85
CA THR A 329 -0.39 -10.14 -10.41
C THR A 329 0.94 -9.68 -10.98
N LYS A 330 0.93 -8.62 -11.79
CA LYS A 330 2.16 -8.01 -12.34
C LYS A 330 2.65 -6.91 -11.42
N TYR A 331 3.96 -6.76 -11.27
CA TYR A 331 4.59 -5.71 -10.48
C TYR A 331 5.48 -4.83 -11.36
N GLY A 332 5.54 -3.55 -11.02
CA GLY A 332 6.27 -2.52 -11.76
C GLY A 332 5.54 -1.98 -12.99
N SER A 333 6.26 -1.15 -13.74
CA SER A 333 5.82 -0.65 -15.05
C SER A 333 5.97 -1.72 -16.13
N ASN A 334 5.44 -1.44 -17.33
CA ASN A 334 5.84 -2.13 -18.55
C ASN A 334 7.36 -1.97 -18.77
N THR A 335 8.05 -2.98 -19.31
CA THR A 335 9.52 -2.99 -19.46
C THR A 335 9.98 -2.66 -20.87
N THR A 336 11.25 -2.29 -21.04
CA THR A 336 11.88 -2.20 -22.37
C THR A 336 12.40 -3.57 -22.83
N ALA A 337 12.76 -3.68 -24.11
CA ALA A 337 13.44 -4.87 -24.64
C ALA A 337 14.79 -5.16 -23.94
N ALA A 338 15.52 -4.11 -23.54
CA ALA A 338 16.80 -4.24 -22.83
C ALA A 338 16.64 -4.68 -21.37
N GLN A 339 15.59 -4.21 -20.68
CA GLN A 339 15.21 -4.74 -19.36
C GLN A 339 14.75 -6.21 -19.44
N SER A 340 14.16 -6.59 -20.58
CA SER A 340 13.67 -7.94 -20.87
C SER A 340 14.73 -8.93 -21.39
N ALA A 341 16.02 -8.57 -21.32
CA ALA A 341 17.12 -9.43 -21.76
C ALA A 341 17.48 -10.52 -20.73
N ASP A 342 18.23 -11.54 -21.18
CA ASP A 342 18.87 -12.53 -20.30
C ASP A 342 19.71 -11.84 -19.21
N ASN A 343 19.75 -12.43 -18.01
CA ASN A 343 20.35 -11.89 -16.78
C ASN A 343 19.77 -10.55 -16.29
N ALA A 344 18.78 -9.96 -16.98
CA ALA A 344 18.08 -8.74 -16.58
C ALA A 344 16.72 -9.03 -15.93
N TRP A 345 16.03 -7.97 -15.50
CA TRP A 345 14.71 -8.06 -14.88
C TRP A 345 13.67 -7.47 -15.80
N GLY A 346 12.77 -8.31 -16.32
CA GLY A 346 11.61 -7.93 -17.10
C GLY A 346 10.42 -7.58 -16.20
N GLN A 347 9.25 -8.13 -16.53
CA GLN A 347 8.06 -8.03 -15.70
C GLN A 347 8.11 -9.11 -14.61
N LEU A 348 8.15 -8.68 -13.35
CA LEU A 348 7.88 -9.58 -12.22
C LEU A 348 6.38 -9.91 -12.18
N VAL A 349 6.06 -11.20 -12.11
CA VAL A 349 4.71 -11.72 -12.05
C VAL A 349 4.60 -12.72 -10.90
N LYS A 350 3.61 -12.52 -10.03
CA LYS A 350 3.14 -13.56 -9.10
C LYS A 350 2.03 -14.36 -9.77
N VAL A 351 2.11 -15.68 -9.73
CA VAL A 351 1.01 -16.59 -10.03
C VAL A 351 0.50 -17.21 -8.73
N SER A 352 -0.82 -17.24 -8.56
CA SER A 352 -1.46 -17.80 -7.38
C SER A 352 -2.41 -18.92 -7.81
N LEU A 353 -2.23 -20.11 -7.23
CA LEU A 353 -3.14 -21.23 -7.38
C LEU A 353 -4.06 -21.27 -6.15
N LYS A 354 -5.38 -21.21 -6.37
CA LYS A 354 -6.39 -21.22 -5.31
C LYS A 354 -7.53 -22.17 -5.62
N ASN A 355 -8.20 -22.66 -4.59
CA ASN A 355 -9.56 -23.20 -4.69
C ASN A 355 -10.49 -22.30 -3.86
N GLY A 356 -11.28 -21.47 -4.54
CA GLY A 356 -11.97 -20.33 -3.91
C GLY A 356 -10.95 -19.36 -3.30
N THR A 357 -11.04 -19.13 -1.99
CA THR A 357 -10.06 -18.33 -1.22
C THR A 357 -8.89 -19.14 -0.67
N THR A 358 -8.95 -20.49 -0.72
CA THR A 358 -7.95 -21.35 -0.08
C THR A 358 -6.70 -21.53 -0.95
N PRO A 359 -5.49 -21.57 -0.38
CA PRO A 359 -4.27 -22.01 -1.06
C PRO A 359 -4.44 -23.36 -1.74
N PHE A 360 -3.94 -23.51 -2.97
CA PHE A 360 -3.86 -24.79 -3.67
C PHE A 360 -2.40 -25.23 -3.81
N THR A 361 -2.12 -26.50 -3.51
CA THR A 361 -0.78 -27.08 -3.60
C THR A 361 -0.78 -28.24 -4.60
N LEU A 362 0.03 -28.09 -5.66
CA LEU A 362 0.26 -29.11 -6.68
C LEU A 362 0.75 -30.43 -6.06
N ALA A 363 0.26 -31.55 -6.58
CA ALA A 363 0.75 -32.88 -6.22
C ALA A 363 2.13 -33.19 -6.85
N ALA A 364 2.79 -34.24 -6.36
CA ALA A 364 4.11 -34.66 -6.85
C ALA A 364 4.14 -35.08 -8.34
N ASN A 365 2.96 -35.34 -8.93
CA ASN A 365 2.76 -35.65 -10.34
C ASN A 365 1.97 -34.55 -11.10
N GLU A 366 1.90 -33.34 -10.53
CA GLU A 366 1.28 -32.16 -11.13
C GLU A 366 2.33 -31.07 -11.34
N SER A 367 2.20 -30.26 -12.38
CA SER A 367 3.02 -29.07 -12.59
C SER A 367 2.25 -27.99 -13.34
N LEU A 368 2.47 -26.73 -12.97
CA LEU A 368 2.00 -25.59 -13.73
C LEU A 368 2.98 -25.32 -14.87
N VAL A 369 2.53 -25.49 -16.11
CA VAL A 369 3.28 -25.15 -17.32
C VAL A 369 2.83 -23.76 -17.79
N LEU A 370 3.80 -22.87 -17.93
CA LEU A 370 3.66 -21.52 -18.47
C LEU A 370 4.32 -21.49 -19.85
N THR A 371 3.60 -21.09 -20.90
CA THR A 371 4.11 -21.08 -22.28
C THR A 371 3.85 -19.74 -22.94
N SER A 372 4.92 -19.12 -23.49
CA SER A 372 4.81 -17.86 -24.22
C SER A 372 4.31 -18.07 -25.66
N ALA A 373 3.50 -17.13 -26.15
CA ALA A 373 2.94 -17.19 -27.50
C ALA A 373 3.88 -16.68 -28.60
N ALA A 374 4.93 -15.93 -28.23
CA ALA A 374 5.92 -15.37 -29.14
C ALA A 374 7.32 -15.86 -28.78
N SER A 375 8.14 -16.21 -29.78
CA SER A 375 9.53 -16.67 -29.58
C SER A 375 10.50 -15.58 -29.10
N THR A 376 10.05 -14.33 -29.06
CA THR A 376 10.76 -13.17 -28.47
C THR A 376 10.50 -13.01 -26.98
N THR A 377 9.48 -13.71 -26.43
CA THR A 377 9.08 -13.68 -25.03
C THR A 377 9.76 -14.82 -24.28
N ASP A 378 10.62 -14.45 -23.32
CA ASP A 378 11.53 -15.33 -22.60
C ASP A 378 11.21 -15.35 -21.10
N PHE A 379 11.27 -16.53 -20.47
CA PHE A 379 11.25 -16.64 -19.01
C PHE A 379 12.67 -16.45 -18.49
N LEU A 380 12.85 -15.58 -17.51
CA LEU A 380 14.17 -15.09 -17.08
C LEU A 380 14.57 -15.65 -15.70
N ALA A 381 13.63 -15.71 -14.75
CA ALA A 381 13.89 -16.28 -13.42
C ALA A 381 12.60 -16.76 -12.75
N TYR A 382 12.68 -17.61 -11.74
CA TYR A 382 11.53 -18.06 -10.93
C TYR A 382 11.91 -18.39 -9.49
N THR A 383 10.92 -18.41 -8.59
CA THR A 383 11.11 -18.78 -7.18
C THR A 383 11.06 -20.29 -6.96
N ALA A 384 11.95 -20.79 -6.10
CA ALA A 384 11.78 -22.03 -5.38
C ALA A 384 11.73 -21.75 -3.86
N PHE A 385 10.99 -22.58 -3.12
CA PHE A 385 10.84 -22.47 -1.67
C PHE A 385 11.35 -23.73 -0.98
N SER A 386 12.18 -23.55 0.06
CA SER A 386 12.70 -24.64 0.87
C SER A 386 12.69 -24.23 2.34
N LYS A 387 11.74 -24.78 3.12
CA LYS A 387 11.54 -24.47 4.54
C LYS A 387 11.46 -22.96 4.80
N ASP A 388 10.49 -22.32 4.12
CA ASP A 388 10.20 -20.88 4.18
C ASP A 388 11.32 -19.93 3.71
N VAL A 389 12.48 -20.46 3.30
CA VAL A 389 13.50 -19.70 2.54
C VAL A 389 13.12 -19.69 1.07
N VAL A 390 13.06 -18.51 0.46
CA VAL A 390 12.95 -18.33 -0.98
C VAL A 390 14.34 -18.28 -1.63
N SER A 391 14.48 -18.92 -2.78
CA SER A 391 15.63 -18.79 -3.68
C SER A 391 15.16 -18.46 -5.09
N TRP A 392 15.78 -17.48 -5.73
CA TRP A 392 15.61 -17.23 -7.16
C TRP A 392 16.47 -18.20 -7.97
N THR A 393 15.86 -18.87 -8.94
CA THR A 393 16.52 -19.71 -9.93
C THR A 393 16.46 -19.01 -11.28
N ASP A 394 17.63 -18.83 -11.87
CA ASP A 394 17.85 -18.27 -13.20
C ASP A 394 17.34 -19.25 -14.28
N VAL A 395 16.83 -18.75 -15.40
CA VAL A 395 16.38 -19.55 -16.54
C VAL A 395 17.35 -19.35 -17.70
N LEU A 396 17.62 -20.42 -18.45
CA LEU A 396 18.48 -20.33 -19.64
C LEU A 396 17.78 -19.50 -20.72
N SER A 397 18.53 -18.64 -21.42
CA SER A 397 18.01 -17.79 -22.49
C SER A 397 17.29 -18.55 -23.61
N GLY A 398 16.19 -17.97 -24.09
CA GLY A 398 15.35 -18.48 -25.17
C GLY A 398 14.37 -19.57 -24.74
N VAL A 399 14.03 -19.68 -23.46
CA VAL A 399 13.08 -20.65 -22.93
C VAL A 399 11.66 -20.08 -23.03
N SER A 400 10.93 -20.53 -24.05
CA SER A 400 9.51 -20.19 -24.27
C SER A 400 8.52 -20.99 -23.42
N THR A 401 8.99 -21.87 -22.52
CA THR A 401 8.13 -22.65 -21.61
C THR A 401 8.80 -22.92 -20.27
N LEU A 402 8.19 -22.42 -19.20
CA LEU A 402 8.61 -22.59 -17.80
C LEU A 402 7.68 -23.58 -17.09
N THR A 403 8.24 -24.58 -16.43
CA THR A 403 7.47 -25.58 -15.66
C THR A 403 7.72 -25.38 -14.16
N LEU A 404 6.65 -25.12 -13.40
CA LEU A 404 6.68 -24.91 -11.96
C LEU A 404 6.03 -26.11 -11.23
N THR A 405 6.77 -26.69 -10.30
CA THR A 405 6.35 -27.82 -9.46
C THR A 405 5.80 -27.33 -8.12
N ALA A 406 5.34 -28.26 -7.27
CA ALA A 406 4.96 -27.94 -5.88
C ALA A 406 6.04 -27.19 -5.08
N ALA A 407 7.33 -27.41 -5.36
CA ALA A 407 8.44 -26.74 -4.67
C ALA A 407 8.63 -25.26 -5.07
N ASN A 408 7.87 -24.78 -6.07
CA ASN A 408 7.94 -23.39 -6.55
C ASN A 408 6.89 -22.47 -5.89
N PHE A 409 5.93 -23.04 -5.16
CA PHE A 409 4.87 -22.32 -4.47
C PHE A 409 5.14 -22.27 -2.96
N ASN A 410 4.78 -21.16 -2.33
CA ASN A 410 4.79 -21.02 -0.87
C ASN A 410 3.52 -21.63 -0.23
N SER A 411 3.43 -21.54 1.10
CA SER A 411 2.27 -21.99 1.89
C SER A 411 0.95 -21.28 1.57
N ASN A 412 0.99 -20.12 0.91
CA ASN A 412 -0.21 -19.45 0.40
C ASN A 412 -0.66 -19.98 -0.96
N GLY A 413 0.10 -20.85 -1.64
CA GLY A 413 -0.18 -21.26 -3.02
C GLY A 413 0.24 -20.19 -4.04
N ASP A 414 1.19 -19.32 -3.67
CA ASP A 414 1.72 -18.26 -4.53
C ASP A 414 3.17 -18.61 -4.96
N ALA A 415 3.49 -18.38 -6.23
CA ALA A 415 4.83 -18.48 -6.82
C ALA A 415 5.15 -17.22 -7.64
N TRP A 416 6.43 -16.91 -7.85
CA TRP A 416 6.83 -15.74 -8.65
C TRP A 416 7.76 -16.16 -9.80
N PHE A 417 7.64 -15.45 -10.90
CA PHE A 417 8.54 -15.54 -12.04
C PHE A 417 8.78 -14.16 -12.68
N ASN A 418 9.92 -14.04 -13.33
CA ASN A 418 10.36 -12.89 -14.11
C ASN A 418 10.28 -13.30 -15.59
N VAL A 419 9.62 -12.49 -16.42
CA VAL A 419 9.39 -12.77 -17.85
C VAL A 419 9.50 -11.47 -18.63
N GLY A 420 10.08 -11.51 -19.82
CA GLY A 420 10.28 -10.34 -20.67
C GLY A 420 9.99 -10.64 -22.14
N ASP A 421 9.86 -9.59 -22.96
CA ASP A 421 9.92 -9.75 -24.42
C ASP A 421 10.92 -8.75 -25.02
N THR A 422 11.79 -9.27 -25.89
CA THR A 422 12.96 -8.59 -26.46
C THR A 422 12.66 -7.75 -27.71
N THR A 423 11.39 -7.63 -28.12
CA THR A 423 10.97 -6.85 -29.30
C THR A 423 11.18 -5.35 -29.07
N THR A 424 12.20 -4.74 -29.70
CA THR A 424 12.51 -3.31 -29.56
C THR A 424 11.43 -2.38 -30.12
N ALA A 425 10.56 -2.87 -31.01
CA ALA A 425 9.40 -2.13 -31.50
C ALA A 425 8.25 -2.06 -30.47
N GLY A 426 8.40 -2.73 -29.31
CA GLY A 426 7.36 -2.88 -28.30
C GLY A 426 6.26 -3.84 -28.74
N GLY A 427 5.26 -4.01 -27.87
CA GLY A 427 4.12 -4.88 -28.13
C GLY A 427 3.43 -5.33 -26.85
N THR A 428 2.38 -6.13 -26.99
CA THR A 428 1.75 -6.85 -25.86
C THR A 428 1.72 -8.33 -26.20
N PHE A 429 2.33 -9.13 -25.32
CA PHE A 429 2.64 -10.53 -25.56
C PHE A 429 1.93 -11.39 -24.52
N THR A 430 1.37 -12.51 -24.96
CA THR A 430 0.58 -13.41 -24.10
C THR A 430 1.41 -14.57 -23.59
N VAL A 431 1.19 -14.91 -22.33
CA VAL A 431 1.67 -16.15 -21.71
C VAL A 431 0.43 -16.94 -21.31
N SER A 432 0.33 -18.15 -21.83
CA SER A 432 -0.67 -19.14 -21.45
C SER A 432 -0.19 -19.96 -20.24
N ALA A 433 -1.14 -20.48 -19.48
CA ALA A 433 -0.87 -21.26 -18.28
C ALA A 433 -1.81 -22.46 -18.21
N SER A 434 -1.26 -23.64 -17.91
CA SER A 434 -2.02 -24.88 -17.76
C SER A 434 -1.40 -25.77 -16.70
N VAL A 435 -2.20 -26.31 -15.77
CA VAL A 435 -1.74 -27.38 -14.89
C VAL A 435 -1.82 -28.71 -15.65
N VAL A 436 -0.72 -29.44 -15.67
CA VAL A 436 -0.56 -30.72 -16.36
C VAL A 436 -0.32 -31.83 -15.33
N GLY A 437 -0.97 -32.98 -15.54
CA GLY A 437 -0.90 -34.12 -14.64
C GLY A 437 -1.88 -34.07 -13.47
N GLY A 438 -1.94 -35.18 -12.73
CA GLY A 438 -2.82 -35.36 -11.56
C GLY A 438 -4.31 -35.10 -11.81
N THR A 439 -5.00 -34.65 -10.77
CA THR A 439 -6.43 -34.29 -10.77
C THR A 439 -6.67 -32.83 -11.10
N ALA A 440 -5.65 -31.98 -10.99
CA ALA A 440 -5.69 -30.57 -11.42
C ALA A 440 -5.54 -30.38 -12.95
N ASN A 441 -5.31 -31.45 -13.71
CA ASN A 441 -5.01 -31.40 -15.15
C ASN A 441 -6.06 -30.63 -15.96
N GLY A 442 -5.64 -29.60 -16.69
CA GLY A 442 -6.50 -28.77 -17.55
C GLY A 442 -7.06 -27.51 -16.87
N ALA A 443 -6.78 -27.31 -15.57
CA ALA A 443 -6.90 -25.98 -14.97
C ALA A 443 -6.01 -25.00 -15.73
N SER A 444 -6.56 -23.87 -16.17
CA SER A 444 -5.90 -22.99 -17.13
C SER A 444 -6.14 -21.50 -16.86
N GLY A 445 -5.28 -20.67 -17.43
CA GLY A 445 -5.33 -19.22 -17.34
C GLY A 445 -4.35 -18.56 -18.32
N SER A 446 -4.25 -17.24 -18.28
CA SER A 446 -3.28 -16.48 -19.07
C SER A 446 -2.97 -15.12 -18.44
N LEU A 447 -1.87 -14.52 -18.89
CA LEU A 447 -1.57 -13.10 -18.67
C LEU A 447 -1.06 -12.44 -19.95
N SER A 448 -0.96 -11.11 -19.91
CA SER A 448 -0.27 -10.32 -20.94
C SER A 448 0.80 -9.42 -20.32
N ILE A 449 2.02 -9.52 -20.84
CA ILE A 449 3.09 -8.55 -20.59
C ILE A 449 3.14 -7.53 -21.73
N THR A 450 3.71 -6.37 -21.48
CA THR A 450 3.78 -5.28 -22.47
C THR A 450 5.19 -4.72 -22.49
N THR A 451 5.81 -4.73 -23.65
CA THR A 451 7.15 -4.14 -23.89
C THR A 451 6.96 -2.73 -24.46
N ILE A 452 7.64 -1.76 -23.86
CA ILE A 452 7.71 -0.38 -24.34
C ILE A 452 8.59 -0.33 -25.58
N ALA A 453 8.11 0.32 -26.65
CA ALA A 453 8.88 0.54 -27.86
C ALA A 453 10.10 1.43 -27.57
N THR A 454 11.29 1.00 -27.99
CA THR A 454 12.55 1.76 -27.93
C THR A 454 13.22 1.88 -29.31
N SER A 455 12.44 1.69 -30.38
CA SER A 455 12.87 1.85 -31.78
C SER A 455 11.70 2.27 -32.68
N GLY A 456 12.00 2.71 -33.90
CA GLY A 456 11.00 3.29 -34.81
C GLY A 456 10.71 4.76 -34.51
N THR A 457 9.79 5.37 -35.27
CA THR A 457 9.43 6.80 -35.18
C THR A 457 8.68 7.20 -33.92
N THR A 458 8.23 6.22 -33.13
CA THR A 458 7.52 6.40 -31.85
C THR A 458 8.24 5.73 -30.67
N GLY A 459 9.51 5.34 -30.86
CA GLY A 459 10.31 4.65 -29.86
C GLY A 459 10.87 5.58 -28.77
N TYR A 460 10.74 5.17 -27.52
CA TYR A 460 11.30 5.86 -26.37
C TYR A 460 12.81 5.68 -26.24
N THR A 461 13.53 6.77 -26.00
CA THR A 461 14.96 6.78 -25.68
C THR A 461 15.16 6.62 -24.17
N LEU A 462 15.99 5.66 -23.76
CA LEU A 462 16.41 5.43 -22.37
C LEU A 462 17.43 6.50 -21.93
N ILE A 463 17.24 7.11 -20.76
CA ILE A 463 18.01 8.31 -20.33
C ILE A 463 19.01 8.01 -19.21
N GLY A 464 19.90 7.05 -19.45
CA GLY A 464 21.02 6.73 -18.56
C GLY A 464 22.14 7.78 -18.54
N ASP A 465 22.03 8.87 -19.31
CA ASP A 465 22.97 10.00 -19.30
C ASP A 465 22.44 11.21 -18.49
N SER A 466 21.33 11.04 -17.75
CA SER A 466 20.63 12.16 -17.12
C SER A 466 21.50 12.98 -16.17
N THR A 467 21.71 14.26 -16.51
CA THR A 467 22.41 15.25 -15.67
C THR A 467 21.48 16.02 -14.72
N THR A 468 20.17 15.76 -14.79
CA THR A 468 19.15 16.43 -13.97
C THR A 468 18.93 15.72 -12.65
N ALA A 469 18.92 16.48 -11.55
CA ALA A 469 18.61 15.97 -10.22
C ALA A 469 17.17 15.43 -10.11
N PHE A 470 16.98 14.37 -9.34
CA PHE A 470 15.66 13.88 -8.95
C PHE A 470 15.26 14.50 -7.62
N THR A 471 13.98 14.81 -7.45
CA THR A 471 13.39 15.38 -6.22
C THR A 471 12.21 14.53 -5.79
N ASN A 472 11.97 14.38 -4.49
CA ASN A 472 10.72 13.78 -4.05
C ASN A 472 9.54 14.71 -4.40
N ALA A 473 8.51 14.19 -5.06
CA ALA A 473 7.26 14.93 -5.26
C ALA A 473 6.43 15.04 -3.96
N ASN A 474 6.64 14.13 -3.02
CA ASN A 474 5.78 13.89 -1.85
C ASN A 474 6.49 14.22 -0.52
N GLY A 475 7.41 15.19 -0.52
CA GLY A 475 8.05 15.67 0.70
C GLY A 475 7.03 16.38 1.60
N TYR A 476 7.02 16.07 2.89
CA TYR A 476 5.95 16.44 3.83
C TYR A 476 4.56 15.89 3.46
N LEU A 477 4.49 14.82 2.66
CA LEU A 477 3.26 14.10 2.31
C LEU A 477 3.44 12.59 2.56
N GLY A 478 3.77 12.24 3.80
CA GLY A 478 4.04 10.86 4.25
C GLY A 478 5.49 10.40 4.08
N VAL A 479 6.24 11.05 3.18
CA VAL A 479 7.70 10.97 3.08
C VAL A 479 8.31 12.19 3.76
N ASP A 480 9.47 12.00 4.39
CA ASP A 480 10.27 13.05 5.01
C ASP A 480 10.52 14.18 3.99
N GLY A 481 10.32 15.43 4.41
CA GLY A 481 10.55 16.60 3.57
C GLY A 481 11.99 17.10 3.55
N ASN A 482 12.83 16.68 4.50
CA ASN A 482 14.21 17.14 4.64
C ASN A 482 15.16 16.41 3.67
N GLY A 483 16.02 17.17 2.98
CA GLY A 483 17.12 16.62 2.17
C GLY A 483 16.74 15.80 0.92
N THR A 484 15.49 15.89 0.46
CA THR A 484 14.84 15.01 -0.54
C THR A 484 15.31 15.13 -2.00
N THR A 485 16.45 15.78 -2.25
CA THR A 485 17.05 15.88 -3.60
C THR A 485 18.12 14.82 -3.77
N ILE A 486 17.99 13.98 -4.80
CA ILE A 486 19.09 13.15 -5.33
C ILE A 486 19.82 14.02 -6.36
N ALA A 487 20.95 14.59 -5.99
CA ALA A 487 21.74 15.41 -6.88
C ALA A 487 22.36 14.58 -8.02
N ASN A 488 22.79 15.23 -9.10
CA ASN A 488 23.37 14.55 -10.27
C ASN A 488 24.51 13.58 -9.87
N GLY A 489 25.43 14.03 -9.01
CA GLY A 489 26.54 13.22 -8.49
C GLY A 489 26.23 12.32 -7.29
N ASP A 490 25.00 12.29 -6.77
CA ASP A 490 24.64 11.39 -5.66
C ASP A 490 24.56 9.94 -6.19
N SER A 491 25.43 9.04 -5.71
CA SER A 491 25.35 7.60 -5.99
C SER A 491 24.49 6.82 -4.99
N THR A 492 24.19 7.42 -3.84
CA THR A 492 23.30 6.86 -2.83
C THR A 492 22.46 7.97 -2.20
N LYS A 493 21.23 7.61 -1.79
CA LYS A 493 20.36 8.45 -0.98
C LYS A 493 19.55 7.58 -0.03
N THR A 494 19.06 8.16 1.06
CA THR A 494 17.94 7.59 1.83
C THR A 494 16.82 8.60 1.84
N TRP A 495 15.59 8.17 1.56
CA TRP A 495 14.37 8.90 1.90
C TRP A 495 13.56 8.10 2.90
N ASN A 496 12.97 8.81 3.84
CA ASN A 496 12.35 8.24 5.02
C ASN A 496 10.83 8.27 4.89
N VAL A 497 10.15 7.18 5.22
CA VAL A 497 8.68 7.08 5.23
C VAL A 497 8.17 6.76 6.64
N LYS A 498 6.95 7.19 6.96
CA LYS A 498 6.37 6.99 8.30
C LYS A 498 6.00 5.53 8.55
N LEU A 499 6.52 4.94 9.63
CA LEU A 499 6.13 3.60 10.08
C LEU A 499 4.61 3.48 10.26
N GLY A 500 4.05 2.35 9.82
CA GLY A 500 2.62 2.04 9.93
C GLY A 500 1.71 2.76 8.93
N VAL A 501 2.22 3.65 8.07
CA VAL A 501 1.42 4.47 7.15
C VAL A 501 1.72 4.11 5.70
N ALA A 502 0.68 3.84 4.91
CA ALA A 502 0.82 3.63 3.47
C ALA A 502 1.20 4.95 2.79
N THR A 503 2.30 4.94 2.02
CA THR A 503 2.94 6.15 1.48
C THR A 503 3.43 5.90 0.06
N THR A 504 3.18 6.82 -0.87
CA THR A 504 3.83 6.78 -2.19
C THR A 504 5.15 7.55 -2.13
N VAL A 505 6.26 6.88 -2.46
CA VAL A 505 7.53 7.54 -2.77
C VAL A 505 7.55 7.86 -4.26
N SER A 506 7.89 9.09 -4.64
CA SER A 506 7.82 9.54 -6.03
C SER A 506 9.03 10.39 -6.42
N ALA A 507 10.01 9.76 -7.08
CA ALA A 507 11.21 10.43 -7.55
C ALA A 507 10.95 11.15 -8.89
N LYS A 508 10.65 12.44 -8.78
CA LYS A 508 10.33 13.36 -9.87
C LYS A 508 11.59 13.95 -10.50
N VAL A 509 11.68 13.84 -11.82
CA VAL A 509 12.67 14.52 -12.65
C VAL A 509 11.99 15.60 -13.49
N VAL A 510 12.64 16.77 -13.60
CA VAL A 510 12.23 17.82 -14.53
C VAL A 510 13.02 17.63 -15.82
N SER A 511 12.39 17.05 -16.84
CA SER A 511 12.93 17.07 -18.19
C SER A 511 12.63 18.43 -18.84
N GLY A 512 13.56 18.97 -19.63
CA GLY A 512 13.32 20.15 -20.49
C GLY A 512 12.47 19.81 -21.72
N VAL A 513 12.77 20.44 -22.86
CA VAL A 513 12.23 20.13 -24.19
C VAL A 513 12.48 18.66 -24.58
N ASN A 514 11.51 17.76 -24.38
CA ASN A 514 11.73 16.31 -24.52
C ASN A 514 10.46 15.50 -24.88
N ASP A 515 10.25 15.25 -26.16
CA ASP A 515 9.40 14.14 -26.62
C ASP A 515 10.16 12.79 -26.48
N TYR A 516 9.44 11.68 -26.32
CA TYR A 516 9.98 10.30 -26.34
C TYR A 516 11.15 9.96 -25.39
N LYS A 517 11.16 10.49 -24.16
CA LYS A 517 12.16 10.10 -23.13
C LYS A 517 11.60 9.12 -22.10
N LEU A 518 12.39 8.12 -21.73
CA LEU A 518 12.08 7.14 -20.69
C LEU A 518 13.17 7.16 -19.61
N TYR A 519 12.73 7.39 -18.38
CA TYR A 519 13.52 7.25 -17.17
C TYR A 519 13.13 5.94 -16.47
N ASN A 520 14.10 5.30 -15.83
CA ASN A 520 13.96 3.97 -15.25
C ASN A 520 14.64 3.87 -13.88
N GLY A 521 14.14 2.94 -13.07
CA GLY A 521 14.90 2.41 -11.95
C GLY A 521 14.47 0.99 -11.60
N LEU A 522 15.43 0.16 -11.19
CA LEU A 522 15.17 -1.20 -10.73
C LEU A 522 14.88 -1.18 -9.22
N LEU A 523 13.64 -1.47 -8.83
CA LEU A 523 13.28 -1.63 -7.43
C LEU A 523 13.67 -3.02 -6.94
N THR A 524 14.14 -3.11 -5.69
CA THR A 524 14.24 -4.35 -4.91
C THR A 524 13.41 -4.20 -3.63
N ASP A 525 12.45 -5.11 -3.43
CA ASP A 525 11.61 -5.21 -2.24
C ASP A 525 12.35 -5.98 -1.13
N SER A 526 13.06 -5.25 -0.27
CA SER A 526 14.02 -5.81 0.69
C SER A 526 13.38 -6.72 1.75
N LEU A 527 12.07 -6.61 1.96
CA LEU A 527 11.31 -7.33 2.98
C LEU A 527 10.20 -8.23 2.43
N GLY A 528 9.84 -8.12 1.14
CA GLY A 528 8.69 -8.80 0.55
C GLY A 528 7.36 -8.10 0.82
N LEU A 529 7.36 -6.83 1.23
CA LEU A 529 6.16 -6.08 1.59
C LEU A 529 5.36 -5.61 0.38
N LEU A 530 6.02 -5.32 -0.74
CA LEU A 530 5.42 -4.75 -1.95
C LEU A 530 4.99 -5.84 -2.94
N THR A 531 5.75 -6.95 -2.97
CA THR A 531 5.64 -8.04 -3.94
C THR A 531 5.11 -9.35 -3.33
N GLY A 532 5.18 -9.48 -2.00
CA GLY A 532 4.96 -10.73 -1.27
C GLY A 532 6.18 -11.68 -1.24
N VAL A 533 7.32 -11.30 -1.83
CA VAL A 533 8.55 -12.12 -1.86
C VAL A 533 9.79 -11.29 -1.54
N LYS A 534 10.58 -11.76 -0.55
CA LYS A 534 11.80 -11.06 -0.13
C LYS A 534 12.81 -10.95 -1.28
N ASP A 535 13.41 -9.78 -1.41
CA ASP A 535 14.39 -9.41 -2.44
C ASP A 535 13.85 -9.50 -3.89
N GLY A 536 12.53 -9.58 -4.06
CA GLY A 536 11.88 -9.52 -5.37
C GLY A 536 12.11 -8.17 -6.06
N LYS A 537 12.38 -8.19 -7.36
CA LYS A 537 12.76 -6.98 -8.13
C LYS A 537 11.83 -6.72 -9.29
N TYR A 538 11.63 -5.45 -9.62
CA TYR A 538 10.85 -5.02 -10.79
C TYR A 538 11.24 -3.60 -11.24
N ASN A 539 11.04 -3.29 -12.52
CA ASN A 539 11.30 -1.94 -13.03
C ASN A 539 10.18 -0.97 -12.68
N VAL A 540 10.56 0.24 -12.32
CA VAL A 540 9.72 1.42 -12.37
C VAL A 540 10.20 2.24 -13.56
N ASN A 541 9.34 2.47 -14.54
CA ASN A 541 9.63 3.25 -15.74
C ASN A 541 8.64 4.43 -15.83
N ALA A 542 9.13 5.60 -16.22
CA ALA A 542 8.35 6.82 -16.43
C ALA A 542 8.72 7.50 -17.75
N THR A 543 7.70 7.82 -18.56
CA THR A 543 7.82 8.25 -19.95
C THR A 543 7.29 9.67 -20.18
N THR A 544 7.96 10.48 -21.00
CA THR A 544 7.44 11.78 -21.46
C THR A 544 6.41 11.61 -22.59
N LEU A 545 5.85 12.73 -23.07
CA LEU A 545 4.87 12.73 -24.16
C LEU A 545 5.45 12.17 -25.47
N THR A 546 4.59 11.57 -26.28
CA THR A 546 4.90 11.10 -27.64
C THR A 546 4.79 12.21 -28.68
N THR A 547 4.10 13.30 -28.38
CA THR A 547 3.83 14.35 -29.38
C THR A 547 3.41 15.64 -28.71
N GLY A 548 4.05 16.74 -29.11
CA GLY A 548 3.76 18.08 -28.59
C GLY A 548 4.86 18.56 -27.65
N SER A 549 5.96 19.00 -28.24
CA SER A 549 7.14 19.53 -27.54
C SER A 549 6.78 20.64 -26.53
N VAL A 550 6.81 20.29 -25.24
CA VAL A 550 6.66 21.24 -24.12
C VAL A 550 8.04 21.61 -23.60
N ALA A 551 8.28 22.91 -23.35
CA ALA A 551 9.58 23.43 -22.91
C ALA A 551 10.14 22.79 -21.62
N THR A 552 9.25 22.31 -20.74
CA THR A 552 9.57 21.54 -19.55
C THR A 552 8.46 20.51 -19.29
N SER A 553 8.82 19.24 -19.13
CA SER A 553 7.90 18.14 -18.76
C SER A 553 8.40 17.43 -17.50
N THR A 554 7.54 17.25 -16.50
CA THR A 554 7.86 16.51 -15.28
C THR A 554 7.33 15.09 -15.32
N VAL A 555 8.20 14.10 -15.05
CA VAL A 555 7.82 12.68 -14.92
C VAL A 555 8.39 12.13 -13.61
N SER A 556 7.80 11.06 -13.06
CA SER A 556 8.20 10.56 -11.73
C SER A 556 8.21 9.03 -11.62
N LEU A 557 9.33 8.49 -11.14
CA LEU A 557 9.46 7.09 -10.76
C LEU A 557 8.73 6.87 -9.43
N SER A 558 7.56 6.24 -9.48
CA SER A 558 6.63 6.14 -8.34
C SER A 558 6.60 4.72 -7.76
N VAL A 559 6.68 4.62 -6.44
CA VAL A 559 6.68 3.37 -5.65
C VAL A 559 5.65 3.49 -4.53
N ALA A 560 4.66 2.61 -4.51
CA ALA A 560 3.73 2.52 -3.39
C ALA A 560 4.33 1.66 -2.27
N ILE A 561 4.51 2.25 -1.09
CA ILE A 561 4.88 1.54 0.14
C ILE A 561 3.61 1.24 0.93
N PRO A 562 3.23 -0.02 1.16
CA PRO A 562 2.06 -0.37 1.94
C PRO A 562 2.28 -0.08 3.44
N ALA A 563 1.18 0.09 4.17
CA ALA A 563 1.22 0.25 5.63
C ALA A 563 1.86 -0.97 6.30
N THR A 564 2.91 -0.76 7.08
CA THR A 564 3.69 -1.84 7.70
C THR A 564 2.91 -2.45 8.88
N THR A 565 2.30 -3.61 8.67
CA THR A 565 1.52 -4.34 9.70
C THR A 565 2.39 -5.02 10.76
N ALA A 566 3.65 -5.27 10.46
CA ALA A 566 4.65 -5.75 11.41
C ALA A 566 5.34 -4.58 12.13
N ALA A 567 5.71 -4.78 13.39
CA ALA A 567 6.50 -3.83 14.17
C ALA A 567 7.96 -3.80 13.69
N LEU A 568 8.24 -3.06 12.62
CA LEU A 568 9.59 -2.81 12.13
C LEU A 568 10.34 -1.83 13.05
N ALA A 569 11.64 -2.01 13.19
CA ALA A 569 12.50 -1.05 13.89
C ALA A 569 12.62 0.26 13.09
N SER A 570 12.79 1.39 13.78
CA SER A 570 13.01 2.69 13.14
C SER A 570 14.34 2.66 12.36
N GLY A 571 14.28 3.01 11.07
CA GLY A 571 15.41 2.95 10.14
C GLY A 571 15.48 1.68 9.28
N THR A 572 14.49 0.78 9.37
CA THR A 572 14.48 -0.45 8.55
C THR A 572 14.27 -0.11 7.08
N THR A 573 15.20 -0.51 6.20
CA THR A 573 15.02 -0.47 4.74
C THR A 573 13.86 -1.37 4.32
N VAL A 574 12.84 -0.79 3.70
CA VAL A 574 11.70 -1.54 3.13
C VAL A 574 11.93 -1.89 1.67
N ALA A 575 12.59 -1.01 0.91
CA ALA A 575 12.94 -1.22 -0.49
C ALA A 575 14.14 -0.34 -0.92
N THR A 576 14.78 -0.68 -2.03
CA THR A 576 15.78 0.16 -2.70
C THR A 576 15.43 0.33 -4.18
N LEU A 577 15.50 1.56 -4.70
CA LEU A 577 15.33 1.88 -6.11
C LEU A 577 16.69 2.29 -6.69
N LEU A 578 17.25 1.47 -7.57
CA LEU A 578 18.45 1.83 -8.35
C LEU A 578 18.01 2.64 -9.56
N ILE A 579 18.16 3.97 -9.50
CA ILE A 579 17.82 4.91 -10.59
C ILE A 579 19.00 5.02 -11.55
N ASP A 580 18.73 4.71 -12.81
CA ASP A 580 19.66 4.79 -13.95
C ASP A 580 19.88 6.27 -14.34
N LYS A 581 21.14 6.71 -14.33
CA LYS A 581 21.58 8.06 -14.74
C LYS A 581 23.10 8.10 -14.92
N ALA A 582 23.66 9.25 -15.30
CA ALA A 582 25.09 9.43 -15.60
C ALA A 582 26.07 8.99 -14.48
N THR A 583 25.56 8.77 -13.26
CA THR A 583 26.17 7.92 -12.23
C THR A 583 25.02 7.34 -11.41
N ASP A 584 24.71 6.04 -11.54
CA ASP A 584 23.54 5.41 -10.91
C ASP A 584 23.34 5.78 -9.43
N ALA A 585 22.09 6.03 -9.04
CA ALA A 585 21.73 6.33 -7.66
C ALA A 585 20.93 5.20 -7.02
N THR A 586 21.45 4.61 -5.95
CA THR A 586 20.63 3.76 -5.05
C THR A 586 19.85 4.65 -4.08
N LEU A 587 18.56 4.86 -4.35
CA LEU A 587 17.61 5.42 -3.40
C LEU A 587 17.16 4.33 -2.43
N THR A 588 17.58 4.42 -1.19
CA THR A 588 17.09 3.61 -0.08
C THR A 588 15.79 4.19 0.45
N ILE A 589 14.74 3.37 0.59
CA ILE A 589 13.48 3.76 1.21
C ILE A 589 13.45 3.10 2.59
N ALA A 590 13.52 3.90 3.64
CA ALA A 590 13.61 3.43 5.03
C ALA A 590 12.37 3.85 5.83
N ALA A 591 11.78 2.92 6.58
CA ALA A 591 10.66 3.20 7.46
C ALA A 591 11.14 3.67 8.83
N THR A 592 10.68 4.83 9.28
CA THR A 592 11.12 5.51 10.51
C THR A 592 9.96 5.99 11.36
N SER A 593 10.21 6.14 12.66
CA SER A 593 9.26 6.72 13.61
C SER A 593 9.11 8.22 13.38
N SER A 594 7.90 8.75 13.56
CA SER A 594 7.64 10.19 13.54
C SER A 594 8.18 10.86 14.80
N THR A 595 8.89 11.97 14.61
CA THR A 595 9.43 12.85 15.65
C THR A 595 9.03 14.27 15.34
N VAL A 596 8.87 15.12 16.36
CA VAL A 596 8.60 16.55 16.16
C VAL A 596 9.76 17.20 15.41
N ASP A 597 9.45 17.76 14.25
CA ASP A 597 10.40 18.36 13.30
C ASP A 597 10.21 19.88 13.20
N SER A 598 8.97 20.38 13.31
CA SER A 598 8.69 21.82 13.30
C SER A 598 7.51 22.23 14.17
N LEU A 599 7.51 23.50 14.58
CA LEU A 599 6.38 24.18 15.20
C LEU A 599 5.96 25.37 14.33
N SER A 600 4.67 25.64 14.25
CA SER A 600 4.12 26.91 13.74
C SER A 600 3.18 27.54 14.76
N THR A 601 2.89 28.83 14.63
CA THR A 601 1.99 29.58 15.53
C THR A 601 1.00 30.41 14.73
N ASP A 602 -0.24 30.49 15.24
CA ASP A 602 -1.32 31.26 14.62
C ASP A 602 -1.17 32.78 14.89
N PRO A 603 -1.43 33.67 13.91
CA PRO A 603 -1.95 33.42 12.55
C PRO A 603 -0.91 32.81 11.61
N ALA A 604 -1.25 31.64 11.04
CA ALA A 604 -0.33 30.76 10.30
C ALA A 604 0.19 31.31 8.94
N THR A 605 -0.10 32.56 8.58
CA THR A 605 0.33 33.20 7.31
C THR A 605 1.67 33.93 7.40
N LEU A 606 2.37 33.87 8.54
CA LEU A 606 3.69 34.48 8.75
C LEU A 606 4.71 33.40 9.11
N THR A 607 5.66 33.15 8.22
CA THR A 607 6.78 32.21 8.44
C THR A 607 7.89 32.87 9.27
N GLY A 608 8.06 32.41 10.51
CA GLY A 608 9.11 32.86 11.43
C GLY A 608 8.55 33.46 12.72
N ASN A 609 9.33 34.31 13.38
CA ASN A 609 8.94 34.96 14.63
C ASN A 609 7.76 35.91 14.40
N TYR A 610 6.61 35.62 15.01
CA TYR A 610 5.44 36.48 14.97
C TYR A 610 5.63 37.70 15.89
N SER A 611 5.06 38.85 15.52
CA SER A 611 5.12 40.08 16.31
C SER A 611 3.83 40.87 16.19
N MET A 612 3.27 41.30 17.32
CA MET A 612 2.03 42.08 17.39
C MET A 612 2.16 43.30 18.29
N ARG A 613 1.21 44.23 18.17
CA ARG A 613 0.98 45.33 19.12
C ARG A 613 -0.29 45.01 19.92
N ALA A 614 -0.25 45.14 21.24
CA ALA A 614 -1.37 44.85 22.13
C ALA A 614 -1.72 46.06 23.01
N ALA A 615 -2.97 46.13 23.46
CA ALA A 615 -3.40 47.05 24.50
C ALA A 615 -2.79 46.66 25.87
N ILE A 616 -2.32 47.64 26.65
CA ILE A 616 -2.02 47.40 28.09
C ILE A 616 -3.29 46.89 28.79
N GLY A 617 -3.13 45.87 29.63
CA GLY A 617 -4.24 45.17 30.29
C GLY A 617 -4.98 44.14 29.42
N SER A 618 -4.56 43.89 28.18
CA SER A 618 -5.25 42.94 27.30
C SER A 618 -4.90 41.47 27.59
N THR A 619 -5.77 40.58 27.15
CA THR A 619 -5.55 39.13 27.18
C THR A 619 -5.54 38.58 25.76
N ASN A 620 -4.47 37.89 25.38
CA ASN A 620 -4.19 37.46 24.01
C ASN A 620 -4.00 35.94 23.99
N LYS A 621 -4.81 35.23 23.20
CA LYS A 621 -4.73 33.78 23.02
C LYS A 621 -3.94 33.45 21.76
N PHE A 622 -3.02 32.49 21.86
CA PHE A 622 -2.24 31.96 20.74
C PHE A 622 -2.43 30.44 20.64
N THR A 623 -2.37 29.92 19.42
CA THR A 623 -2.31 28.48 19.16
C THR A 623 -0.98 28.16 18.49
N ALA A 624 -0.30 27.11 18.95
CA ALA A 624 0.86 26.54 18.28
C ALA A 624 0.51 25.14 17.75
N TYR A 625 1.05 24.77 16.60
CA TYR A 625 0.86 23.46 15.95
C TYR A 625 2.20 22.74 15.86
N VAL A 626 2.19 21.43 16.08
CA VAL A 626 3.37 20.57 16.12
C VAL A 626 3.33 19.56 14.98
N TRP A 627 4.38 19.51 14.15
CA TRP A 627 4.44 18.70 12.93
C TRP A 627 5.61 17.71 12.96
N ASP A 628 5.41 16.52 12.38
CA ASP A 628 6.48 15.55 12.12
C ASP A 628 7.18 15.79 10.79
N GLN A 629 8.34 15.16 10.62
CA GLN A 629 9.17 15.31 9.41
C GLN A 629 8.45 14.88 8.12
N PHE A 630 7.38 14.09 8.25
CA PHE A 630 6.55 13.59 7.15
C PHE A 630 5.34 14.50 6.86
N GLY A 631 5.21 15.65 7.53
CA GLY A 631 4.16 16.66 7.34
C GLY A 631 2.86 16.42 8.11
N ASN A 632 2.81 15.46 9.03
CA ASN A 632 1.60 15.17 9.82
C ASN A 632 1.60 15.94 11.13
N ALA A 633 0.40 16.26 11.64
CA ALA A 633 0.23 16.72 13.00
C ALA A 633 0.70 15.65 14.02
N VAL A 634 1.43 16.07 15.05
CA VAL A 634 1.91 15.19 16.13
C VAL A 634 0.98 15.33 17.34
N SER A 635 0.13 14.33 17.56
CA SER A 635 -0.70 14.21 18.75
C SER A 635 0.09 13.70 19.95
N GLY A 636 -0.22 14.19 21.15
CA GLY A 636 0.44 13.77 22.40
C GLY A 636 1.87 14.31 22.59
N ALA A 637 2.33 15.23 21.74
CA ALA A 637 3.64 15.87 21.89
C ALA A 637 3.64 16.80 23.11
N ALA A 638 4.67 16.68 23.95
CA ALA A 638 4.91 17.64 25.02
C ALA A 638 5.40 18.97 24.42
N VAL A 639 4.71 20.06 24.75
CA VAL A 639 5.09 21.43 24.37
C VAL A 639 5.23 22.25 25.65
N THR A 640 6.25 23.08 25.76
CA THR A 640 6.36 24.07 26.84
C THR A 640 6.13 25.47 26.30
N ALA A 641 5.27 26.25 26.96
CA ALA A 641 5.08 27.67 26.71
C ALA A 641 5.75 28.49 27.83
N ALA A 642 6.59 29.46 27.47
CA ALA A 642 7.27 30.34 28.42
C ALA A 642 7.15 31.79 27.97
N VAL A 643 6.79 32.70 28.89
CA VAL A 643 6.76 34.15 28.65
C VAL A 643 7.96 34.79 29.33
N THR A 644 8.65 35.67 28.61
CA THR A 644 9.71 36.54 29.13
C THR A 644 9.38 37.99 28.80
N GLY A 645 9.86 38.94 29.60
CA GLY A 645 9.55 40.37 29.42
C GLY A 645 8.59 40.91 30.48
N ARG A 646 7.60 41.70 30.06
CA ARG A 646 6.64 42.44 30.89
C ARG A 646 5.84 41.57 31.87
N ASN A 647 5.37 40.40 31.42
CA ASN A 647 4.56 39.41 32.15
C ASN A 647 5.31 38.08 32.28
N ALA A 648 6.61 38.13 32.58
CA ALA A 648 7.47 36.96 32.62
C ALA A 648 6.97 35.85 33.56
N THR A 649 6.88 34.62 33.05
CA THR A 649 6.50 33.42 33.81
C THR A 649 7.72 32.81 34.50
N LEU A 650 7.68 32.68 35.83
CA LEU A 650 8.76 32.04 36.63
C LEU A 650 8.99 30.56 36.31
N VAL A 651 7.98 29.88 35.76
CA VAL A 651 8.03 28.47 35.36
C VAL A 651 7.33 28.35 34.01
N SER A 652 7.88 27.56 33.08
CA SER A 652 7.22 27.29 31.80
C SER A 652 6.02 26.38 31.98
N THR A 653 4.95 26.64 31.24
CA THR A 653 3.71 25.84 31.28
C THR A 653 3.85 24.64 30.36
N SER A 654 3.74 23.43 30.91
CA SER A 654 3.64 22.20 30.12
C SER A 654 2.24 22.07 29.51
N LEU A 655 2.21 21.80 28.20
CA LEU A 655 1.03 21.56 27.38
C LEU A 655 1.24 20.23 26.64
N VAL A 656 0.15 19.60 26.20
CA VAL A 656 0.17 18.37 25.38
C VAL A 656 -0.68 18.62 24.15
N SER A 657 -0.17 18.31 22.96
CA SER A 657 -0.90 18.53 21.72
C SER A 657 -2.08 17.59 21.53
N ASP A 658 -3.15 18.11 20.94
CA ASP A 658 -4.35 17.36 20.60
C ASP A 658 -4.20 16.50 19.31
N ALA A 659 -5.30 15.88 18.85
CA ALA A 659 -5.31 15.08 17.63
C ALA A 659 -4.93 15.86 16.34
N ASN A 660 -5.04 17.19 16.38
CA ASN A 660 -4.66 18.11 15.30
C ASN A 660 -3.25 18.69 15.51
N GLY A 661 -2.50 18.19 16.49
CA GLY A 661 -1.15 18.67 16.82
C GLY A 661 -1.15 20.03 17.50
N ALA A 662 -2.30 20.55 17.92
CA ALA A 662 -2.45 21.91 18.42
C ALA A 662 -2.30 22.00 19.95
N VAL A 663 -1.73 23.10 20.42
CA VAL A 663 -1.79 23.57 21.82
C VAL A 663 -2.20 25.03 21.86
N SER A 664 -3.02 25.42 22.83
CA SER A 664 -3.38 26.83 23.08
C SER A 664 -2.71 27.36 24.35
N PHE A 665 -2.20 28.59 24.30
CA PHE A 665 -1.72 29.33 25.46
C PHE A 665 -2.33 30.74 25.47
N THR A 666 -2.37 31.40 26.64
CA THR A 666 -2.99 32.72 26.79
C THR A 666 -2.10 33.62 27.65
N VAL A 667 -1.71 34.76 27.11
CA VAL A 667 -0.92 35.79 27.80
C VAL A 667 -1.86 36.92 28.22
N ALA A 668 -2.02 37.11 29.53
CA ALA A 668 -2.78 38.21 30.11
C ALA A 668 -1.82 39.27 30.66
N ASP A 669 -1.94 40.51 30.19
CA ASP A 669 -1.17 41.63 30.71
C ASP A 669 -1.70 42.05 32.08
N THR A 670 -1.08 41.51 33.11
CA THR A 670 -1.38 41.80 34.53
C THR A 670 -0.28 42.63 35.18
N SER A 671 0.82 42.86 34.46
CA SER A 671 1.98 43.60 34.92
C SER A 671 1.69 45.09 35.09
N THR A 672 2.00 45.62 36.28
CA THR A 672 2.01 47.07 36.55
C THR A 672 3.33 47.74 36.15
N SER A 673 4.21 47.05 35.41
CA SER A 673 5.51 47.58 34.99
C SER A 673 5.36 48.78 34.06
N THR A 674 6.25 49.75 34.22
CA THR A 674 6.42 50.92 33.32
C THR A 674 7.75 50.89 32.55
N LEU A 675 8.62 49.92 32.85
CA LEU A 675 9.97 49.81 32.28
C LEU A 675 10.05 48.80 31.12
N LEU A 676 9.11 47.84 31.05
CA LEU A 676 9.04 46.83 29.99
C LEU A 676 7.73 46.99 29.21
N ASN A 677 7.85 47.17 27.89
CA ASN A 677 6.76 47.37 26.96
C ASN A 677 6.51 46.16 26.05
N SER A 678 7.14 45.02 26.28
CA SER A 678 6.90 43.82 25.48
C SER A 678 7.06 42.51 26.26
N ASP A 679 6.39 41.48 25.74
CA ASP A 679 6.61 40.08 26.06
C ASP A 679 7.18 39.33 24.86
N SER A 680 7.96 38.28 25.13
CA SER A 680 8.30 37.23 24.20
C SER A 680 7.80 35.89 24.76
N LEU A 681 6.76 35.36 24.11
CA LEU A 681 6.21 34.03 24.33
C LEU A 681 6.93 33.05 23.40
N VAL A 682 7.61 32.07 23.97
CA VAL A 682 8.26 30.97 23.22
C VAL A 682 7.49 29.68 23.48
N PHE A 683 7.10 29.00 22.40
CA PHE A 683 6.70 27.60 22.42
C PHE A 683 7.91 26.73 22.07
N THR A 684 8.08 25.61 22.76
CA THR A 684 9.18 24.66 22.52
C THR A 684 8.70 23.22 22.60
N SER A 685 9.06 22.39 21.62
CA SER A 685 8.84 20.94 21.64
C SER A 685 9.98 20.25 20.90
N ASN A 686 10.55 19.18 21.48
CA ASN A 686 11.71 18.45 20.94
C ASN A 686 12.93 19.34 20.56
N GLY A 687 13.13 20.46 21.27
CA GLY A 687 14.17 21.45 20.97
C GLY A 687 13.81 22.47 19.87
N GLN A 688 12.78 22.19 19.06
CA GLN A 688 12.27 23.10 18.04
C GLN A 688 11.39 24.18 18.68
N THR A 689 11.45 25.41 18.16
CA THR A 689 10.83 26.60 18.79
C THR A 689 10.00 27.45 17.82
N SER A 690 8.91 28.04 18.30
CA SER A 690 8.27 29.21 17.67
C SER A 690 8.14 30.35 18.68
N THR A 691 8.35 31.60 18.22
CA THR A 691 8.36 32.79 19.08
C THR A 691 7.32 33.81 18.66
N VAL A 692 6.56 34.31 19.64
CA VAL A 692 5.54 35.36 19.54
C VAL A 692 6.00 36.56 20.37
N THR A 693 6.15 37.73 19.73
CA THR A 693 6.47 38.99 20.41
C THR A 693 5.21 39.84 20.57
N ILE A 694 4.91 40.29 21.79
CA ILE A 694 3.71 41.07 22.09
C ILE A 694 4.15 42.43 22.60
N ASN A 695 3.91 43.50 21.85
CA ASN A 695 4.36 44.86 22.19
C ASN A 695 3.19 45.68 22.76
N TYR A 696 3.20 45.93 24.06
CA TYR A 696 2.14 46.60 24.79
C TYR A 696 2.25 48.12 24.71
N ALA A 697 1.13 48.79 24.44
CA ALA A 697 1.03 50.23 24.46
C ALA A 697 -0.26 50.70 25.15
N ALA A 698 -0.16 51.84 25.84
CA ALA A 698 -1.34 52.67 26.11
C ALA A 698 -1.81 53.27 24.77
N TYR A 699 -3.12 53.43 24.62
CA TYR A 699 -3.73 53.92 23.39
C TYR A 699 -4.89 54.86 23.72
N ASN A 700 -5.05 55.88 22.88
CA ASN A 700 -6.16 56.81 22.96
C ASN A 700 -7.44 56.16 22.39
N ALA A 701 -8.61 56.68 22.75
CA ALA A 701 -9.88 56.15 22.25
C ALA A 701 -9.98 56.25 20.70
N PRO A 702 -10.74 55.34 20.04
CA PRO A 702 -11.03 55.48 18.61
C PRO A 702 -11.59 56.86 18.27
N SER A 703 -11.07 57.48 17.21
CA SER A 703 -11.51 58.81 16.74
C SER A 703 -11.77 58.85 15.24
N THR A 704 -11.09 58.02 14.43
CA THR A 704 -11.37 57.90 12.99
C THR A 704 -11.26 56.45 12.53
N ILE A 705 -12.06 56.09 11.53
CA ILE A 705 -12.05 54.76 10.89
C ILE A 705 -12.06 54.96 9.38
N ALA A 706 -11.03 54.47 8.70
CA ALA A 706 -10.95 54.44 7.25
C ALA A 706 -11.20 53.02 6.74
N ILE A 707 -12.11 52.85 5.78
CA ILE A 707 -12.41 51.55 5.17
C ILE A 707 -11.70 51.44 3.82
N THR A 708 -11.02 50.31 3.61
CA THR A 708 -10.33 49.94 2.37
C THR A 708 -10.71 48.51 1.94
N GLY A 709 -10.40 48.14 0.70
CA GLY A 709 -10.87 46.91 0.08
C GLY A 709 -12.17 47.12 -0.72
N GLY A 710 -12.65 46.04 -1.33
CA GLY A 710 -13.66 46.12 -2.37
C GLY A 710 -13.09 46.53 -3.73
N ALA A 711 -13.95 46.51 -4.75
CA ALA A 711 -13.59 46.86 -6.13
C ALA A 711 -13.60 48.39 -6.36
N SER A 712 -12.86 49.14 -5.54
CA SER A 712 -13.01 50.59 -5.41
C SER A 712 -12.06 51.40 -6.30
N ALA A 713 -12.51 51.68 -7.52
CA ALA A 713 -12.18 52.90 -8.23
C ALA A 713 -13.49 53.62 -8.55
N ASP A 714 -14.07 54.28 -7.54
CA ASP A 714 -15.37 54.96 -7.62
C ASP A 714 -15.22 56.38 -8.24
N VAL A 715 -14.51 56.43 -9.37
CA VAL A 715 -14.24 57.62 -10.18
C VAL A 715 -14.46 57.23 -11.63
N ALA A 716 -15.40 57.90 -12.30
CA ALA A 716 -15.64 57.68 -13.72
C ALA A 716 -14.34 57.94 -14.52
N PRO A 717 -13.95 57.06 -15.46
CA PRO A 717 -14.80 56.04 -16.12
C PRO A 717 -14.66 54.59 -15.59
N ALA A 718 -13.87 54.33 -14.55
CA ALA A 718 -13.27 52.99 -14.33
C ALA A 718 -13.82 52.20 -13.11
N VAL A 719 -15.14 51.96 -13.07
CA VAL A 719 -15.73 51.08 -12.02
C VAL A 719 -15.21 49.65 -12.18
N THR A 720 -14.53 49.15 -11.15
CA THR A 720 -14.16 47.73 -11.03
C THR A 720 -15.32 46.97 -10.38
N TYR A 721 -15.51 45.70 -10.75
CA TYR A 721 -16.57 44.84 -10.21
C TYR A 721 -16.02 43.63 -9.47
N SER A 722 -16.74 43.21 -8.43
CA SER A 722 -16.57 41.93 -7.74
C SER A 722 -17.55 40.91 -8.31
N SER A 723 -17.10 39.65 -8.46
CA SER A 723 -17.92 38.57 -9.00
C SER A 723 -18.98 38.07 -8.01
N ILE A 724 -20.11 37.64 -8.55
CA ILE A 724 -21.13 36.86 -7.84
C ILE A 724 -20.82 35.37 -8.06
N SER A 725 -20.61 34.59 -6.99
CA SER A 725 -20.39 33.15 -7.16
C SER A 725 -21.68 32.43 -7.55
N THR A 726 -21.72 31.90 -8.77
CA THR A 726 -22.76 30.97 -9.24
C THR A 726 -22.40 29.51 -9.01
N ALA A 727 -21.23 29.22 -8.41
CA ALA A 727 -20.65 27.88 -8.28
C ALA A 727 -21.41 26.95 -7.31
N VAL A 728 -20.88 25.72 -7.14
CA VAL A 728 -21.47 24.66 -6.28
C VAL A 728 -21.70 25.10 -4.83
N ALA A 729 -20.76 25.87 -4.25
CA ALA A 729 -20.86 26.42 -2.90
C ALA A 729 -21.84 27.62 -2.77
N GLY A 730 -22.42 28.08 -3.89
CA GLY A 730 -23.29 29.26 -3.91
C GLY A 730 -22.55 30.58 -3.68
N ALA A 731 -23.30 31.63 -3.34
CA ALA A 731 -22.82 33.01 -3.31
C ALA A 731 -21.69 33.27 -2.28
N SER A 732 -21.72 32.60 -1.13
CA SER A 732 -20.66 32.66 -0.12
C SER A 732 -19.32 32.08 -0.59
N GLY A 733 -19.29 31.36 -1.72
CA GLY A 733 -18.06 30.94 -2.39
C GLY A 733 -17.24 32.07 -3.03
N ALA A 734 -17.78 33.28 -3.14
CA ALA A 734 -17.02 34.48 -3.53
C ALA A 734 -17.29 35.62 -2.54
N THR A 735 -16.37 35.79 -1.59
CA THR A 735 -16.41 36.89 -0.61
C THR A 735 -15.42 37.99 -0.95
N VAL A 736 -15.80 39.23 -0.69
CA VAL A 736 -14.97 40.42 -0.82
C VAL A 736 -14.48 40.83 0.57
N LYS A 737 -13.15 40.88 0.75
CA LYS A 737 -12.52 41.34 1.98
C LYS A 737 -12.59 42.87 2.08
N MET A 738 -13.15 43.35 3.18
CA MET A 738 -13.11 44.76 3.60
C MET A 738 -12.23 44.90 4.84
N THR A 739 -11.53 46.03 4.95
CA THR A 739 -10.56 46.30 6.02
C THR A 739 -10.86 47.67 6.62
N ALA A 740 -10.94 47.78 7.95
CA ALA A 740 -11.20 49.02 8.67
C ALA A 740 -9.99 49.38 9.53
N THR A 741 -9.23 50.39 9.09
CA THR A 741 -8.09 50.94 9.83
C THR A 741 -8.59 51.93 10.86
N VAL A 742 -8.49 51.56 12.15
CA VAL A 742 -8.94 52.35 13.30
C VAL A 742 -7.78 53.19 13.84
N LYS A 743 -8.04 54.48 14.05
CA LYS A 743 -7.06 55.47 14.51
C LYS A 743 -7.61 56.31 15.67
N ASP A 744 -6.70 56.81 16.48
CA ASP A 744 -6.98 57.82 17.50
C ASP A 744 -7.10 59.25 16.93
N ALA A 745 -7.33 60.22 17.83
CA ALA A 745 -7.45 61.64 17.49
C ALA A 745 -6.12 62.29 17.05
N ASN A 746 -4.99 61.61 17.27
CA ASN A 746 -3.66 62.03 16.82
C ASN A 746 -3.29 61.41 15.46
N GLY A 747 -4.15 60.54 14.91
CA GLY A 747 -3.98 59.88 13.62
C GLY A 747 -3.12 58.62 13.65
N ALA A 748 -2.70 58.16 14.84
CA ALA A 748 -1.96 56.91 15.03
C ALA A 748 -2.93 55.71 15.02
N THR A 749 -2.50 54.55 14.51
CA THR A 749 -3.35 53.35 14.49
C THR A 749 -3.36 52.65 15.85
N LEU A 750 -4.53 52.16 16.24
CA LEU A 750 -4.71 51.48 17.53
C LEU A 750 -3.95 50.13 17.56
N PRO A 751 -3.68 49.56 18.74
CA PRO A 751 -3.13 48.20 18.85
C PRO A 751 -4.18 47.13 18.50
N ALA A 752 -3.78 45.85 18.56
CA ALA A 752 -4.69 44.73 18.39
C ALA A 752 -5.69 44.60 19.56
N GLY A 753 -6.83 43.97 19.28
CA GLY A 753 -7.85 43.65 20.28
C GLY A 753 -8.95 44.69 20.48
N ILE A 754 -9.02 45.75 19.67
CA ILE A 754 -10.12 46.73 19.71
C ILE A 754 -11.32 46.17 18.92
N PRO A 755 -12.51 45.99 19.52
CA PRO A 755 -13.67 45.48 18.80
C PRO A 755 -14.20 46.46 17.75
N VAL A 756 -14.50 45.93 16.57
CA VAL A 756 -15.11 46.63 15.43
C VAL A 756 -16.36 45.87 15.00
N LYS A 757 -17.50 46.55 15.02
CA LYS A 757 -18.78 46.05 14.52
C LYS A 757 -19.01 46.54 13.10
N TRP A 758 -19.46 45.64 12.23
CA TRP A 758 -19.71 45.89 10.81
C TRP A 758 -21.21 45.93 10.50
N ALA A 759 -21.59 46.73 9.51
CA ALA A 759 -22.94 46.77 8.97
C ALA A 759 -22.93 47.09 7.47
N ILE A 760 -23.85 46.48 6.72
CA ILE A 760 -23.97 46.64 5.26
C ILE A 760 -25.34 47.18 4.84
N SER A 761 -25.40 47.85 3.70
CA SER A 761 -26.63 48.36 3.08
C SER A 761 -26.51 48.44 1.55
N GLY A 762 -27.59 48.82 0.86
CA GLY A 762 -27.66 48.88 -0.61
C GLY A 762 -28.47 47.71 -1.17
N LEU A 763 -27.89 46.50 -1.21
CA LEU A 763 -28.56 45.30 -1.71
C LEU A 763 -29.37 44.57 -0.62
N THR A 764 -30.40 45.23 -0.09
CA THR A 764 -31.30 44.67 0.93
C THR A 764 -31.86 43.30 0.50
N GLY A 765 -31.62 42.25 1.29
CA GLY A 765 -32.07 40.89 0.98
C GLY A 765 -31.35 40.21 -0.19
N LYS A 766 -30.27 40.82 -0.72
CA LYS A 766 -29.42 40.26 -1.78
C LYS A 766 -27.90 40.27 -1.45
N SER A 767 -27.52 40.69 -0.25
CA SER A 767 -26.14 40.59 0.26
C SER A 767 -26.11 40.26 1.76
N ALA A 768 -24.96 39.75 2.21
CA ALA A 768 -24.72 39.38 3.61
C ALA A 768 -23.24 39.55 3.99
N ILE A 769 -22.99 39.66 5.30
CA ILE A 769 -21.67 39.45 5.89
C ILE A 769 -21.51 37.93 6.10
N LEU A 770 -20.30 37.40 5.95
CA LEU A 770 -20.00 35.99 6.14
C LEU A 770 -20.19 35.57 7.61
N VAL A 771 -20.96 34.50 7.81
CA VAL A 771 -20.79 33.60 8.96
C VAL A 771 -20.08 32.36 8.43
N ASP A 772 -18.93 32.03 9.00
CA ASP A 772 -18.12 30.90 8.55
C ASP A 772 -18.76 29.58 8.99
N ALA A 773 -19.20 28.77 8.03
CA ALA A 773 -19.93 27.53 8.30
C ALA A 773 -19.07 26.39 8.88
N THR A 774 -17.73 26.55 8.91
CA THR A 774 -16.79 25.54 9.42
C THR A 774 -16.43 25.80 10.89
N THR A 775 -16.28 27.08 11.25
CA THR A 775 -15.82 27.55 12.56
C THR A 775 -16.93 28.18 13.41
N GLY A 776 -18.06 28.53 12.80
CA GLY A 776 -19.15 29.28 13.44
C GLY A 776 -18.85 30.77 13.63
N TYR A 777 -17.75 31.29 13.08
CA TYR A 777 -17.32 32.68 13.30
C TYR A 777 -18.19 33.67 12.51
N ASP A 778 -18.79 34.65 13.20
CA ASP A 778 -19.57 35.74 12.58
C ASP A 778 -18.71 36.98 12.32
N TRP A 779 -18.43 37.24 11.04
CA TRP A 779 -17.65 38.42 10.61
C TRP A 779 -18.42 39.75 10.70
N SER A 780 -19.66 39.76 11.22
CA SER A 780 -20.34 41.00 11.65
C SER A 780 -19.59 41.72 12.79
N THR A 781 -18.72 40.99 13.49
CA THR A 781 -17.76 41.56 14.44
C THR A 781 -16.34 41.02 14.20
N SER A 782 -15.34 41.87 14.39
CA SER A 782 -13.94 41.48 14.41
C SER A 782 -13.12 42.41 15.29
N ILE A 783 -11.89 42.03 15.61
CA ILE A 783 -10.94 42.86 16.37
C ILE A 783 -9.89 43.45 15.45
N THR A 784 -9.27 44.55 15.87
CA THR A 784 -8.07 45.08 15.21
C THR A 784 -6.88 44.12 15.32
N ASP A 785 -6.06 44.11 14.27
CA ASP A 785 -4.72 43.52 14.22
C ASP A 785 -3.65 44.47 14.82
N SER A 786 -2.39 44.06 14.76
CA SER A 786 -1.23 44.84 15.20
C SER A 786 -1.03 46.17 14.47
N ASN A 787 -1.57 46.30 13.26
CA ASN A 787 -1.53 47.50 12.43
C ASN A 787 -2.73 48.43 12.71
N GLY A 788 -3.68 48.00 13.55
CA GLY A 788 -4.91 48.71 13.88
C GLY A 788 -6.05 48.46 12.90
N GLN A 789 -6.00 47.36 12.15
CA GLN A 789 -6.97 47.00 11.10
C GLN A 789 -7.87 45.86 11.56
N ALA A 790 -9.18 46.08 11.55
CA ALA A 790 -10.16 44.97 11.62
C ALA A 790 -10.58 44.56 10.21
N ILE A 791 -11.07 43.34 10.02
CA ILE A 791 -11.50 42.85 8.69
C ILE A 791 -12.90 42.24 8.72
N THR A 792 -13.60 42.25 7.59
CA THR A 792 -14.84 41.49 7.38
C THR A 792 -14.91 40.98 5.96
N TYR A 793 -15.80 40.01 5.72
CA TYR A 793 -16.00 39.36 4.42
C TYR A 793 -17.47 39.51 4.01
N VAL A 794 -17.71 40.14 2.86
CA VAL A 794 -19.06 40.46 2.35
C VAL A 794 -19.30 39.72 1.04
N TYR A 795 -20.48 39.15 0.85
CA TYR A 795 -20.88 38.49 -0.40
C TYR A 795 -22.28 38.88 -0.83
N ALA A 796 -22.62 38.66 -2.10
CA ALA A 796 -23.92 38.98 -2.67
C ALA A 796 -24.39 37.94 -3.69
N TRP A 797 -25.70 37.83 -3.82
CA TRP A 797 -26.41 37.09 -4.88
C TRP A 797 -27.29 38.02 -5.72
N GLY A 798 -27.01 39.33 -5.67
CA GLY A 798 -27.58 40.37 -6.50
C GLY A 798 -26.49 41.25 -7.11
N THR A 799 -26.77 41.79 -8.30
CA THR A 799 -25.94 42.81 -8.95
C THR A 799 -26.19 44.19 -8.35
N GLY A 800 -25.16 45.06 -8.37
CA GLY A 800 -25.23 46.44 -7.87
C GLY A 800 -24.33 46.71 -6.65
N ALA A 801 -24.50 47.88 -6.04
CA ALA A 801 -23.60 48.41 -5.02
C ALA A 801 -24.01 48.02 -3.59
N VAL A 802 -23.09 47.38 -2.85
CA VAL A 802 -23.15 47.23 -1.40
C VAL A 802 -22.29 48.31 -0.74
N SER A 803 -22.85 48.98 0.27
CA SER A 803 -22.14 49.92 1.13
C SER A 803 -21.79 49.25 2.45
N VAL A 804 -20.56 49.42 2.94
CA VAL A 804 -20.02 48.76 4.13
C VAL A 804 -19.55 49.81 5.13
N THR A 805 -19.98 49.67 6.38
CA THR A 805 -19.63 50.57 7.49
C THR A 805 -19.03 49.79 8.66
N ALA A 806 -18.15 50.45 9.42
CA ALA A 806 -17.42 49.88 10.54
C ALA A 806 -17.51 50.83 11.74
N THR A 807 -17.72 50.28 12.94
CA THR A 807 -17.88 51.04 14.19
C THR A 807 -16.98 50.49 15.28
N ALA A 808 -16.14 51.33 15.88
CA ALA A 808 -15.22 50.98 16.97
C ALA A 808 -15.49 51.91 18.17
N GLY A 809 -15.86 51.34 19.32
CA GLY A 809 -16.38 52.12 20.44
C GLY A 809 -17.63 52.91 20.02
N THR A 810 -17.59 54.24 20.16
CA THR A 810 -18.67 55.15 19.75
C THR A 810 -18.46 55.79 18.37
N VAL A 811 -17.40 55.44 17.63
CA VAL A 811 -17.06 56.06 16.35
C VAL A 811 -17.42 55.12 15.20
N THR A 812 -18.17 55.61 14.22
CA THR A 812 -18.46 54.94 12.94
C THR A 812 -17.64 55.57 11.81
N SER A 813 -17.24 54.77 10.82
CA SER A 813 -16.58 55.19 9.58
C SER A 813 -17.37 56.31 8.87
N ALA A 814 -16.76 57.50 8.74
CA ALA A 814 -17.40 58.67 8.11
C ALA A 814 -17.73 58.45 6.62
N THR A 815 -16.93 57.63 5.92
CA THR A 815 -17.19 57.18 4.56
C THR A 815 -17.40 55.66 4.58
N ALA A 816 -18.52 55.21 4.01
CA ALA A 816 -18.78 53.78 3.82
C ALA A 816 -17.96 53.24 2.62
N GLY A 817 -17.27 52.12 2.80
CA GLY A 817 -16.63 51.40 1.70
C GLY A 817 -17.66 50.89 0.69
N LYS A 818 -17.28 50.76 -0.58
CA LYS A 818 -18.17 50.30 -1.67
C LYS A 818 -17.69 48.98 -2.26
N ILE A 819 -18.65 48.11 -2.58
CA ILE A 819 -18.43 46.89 -3.36
C ILE A 819 -19.48 46.85 -4.46
N ASN A 820 -19.05 46.86 -5.72
CA ASN A 820 -19.94 46.77 -6.88
C ASN A 820 -19.96 45.33 -7.37
N PHE A 821 -21.06 44.61 -7.15
CA PHE A 821 -21.21 43.22 -7.58
C PHE A 821 -21.78 43.13 -9.00
N ALA A 822 -21.17 42.26 -9.81
CA ALA A 822 -21.65 41.88 -11.14
C ALA A 822 -21.51 40.37 -11.36
N ASN A 823 -22.27 39.84 -12.30
CA ASN A 823 -22.06 38.51 -12.86
C ASN A 823 -21.18 38.61 -14.13
N ALA A 824 -20.56 37.49 -14.50
CA ALA A 824 -19.87 37.33 -15.77
C ALA A 824 -20.85 36.78 -16.82
N ALA A 825 -20.56 36.95 -18.11
CA ALA A 825 -21.41 36.39 -19.18
C ALA A 825 -21.62 34.86 -19.03
N THR A 826 -20.60 34.14 -18.57
CA THR A 826 -20.62 32.70 -18.29
C THR A 826 -21.54 32.29 -17.13
N ASP A 827 -22.12 33.22 -16.38
CA ASP A 827 -23.11 32.94 -15.33
C ASP A 827 -24.53 32.70 -15.88
N ALA A 828 -24.71 32.85 -17.20
CA ALA A 828 -25.95 32.55 -17.92
C ALA A 828 -26.56 31.20 -17.50
N ARG A 829 -27.79 31.23 -16.97
CA ARG A 829 -28.53 30.05 -16.50
C ARG A 829 -29.81 29.82 -17.29
N VAL A 830 -30.61 30.85 -17.49
CA VAL A 830 -31.93 30.74 -18.13
C VAL A 830 -32.04 31.74 -19.27
N VAL A 831 -32.15 31.23 -20.50
CA VAL A 831 -32.62 31.99 -21.66
C VAL A 831 -34.15 31.99 -21.67
N SER A 832 -34.75 33.14 -21.98
CA SER A 832 -36.18 33.34 -22.18
C SER A 832 -36.39 34.32 -23.35
N ALA A 833 -37.58 34.33 -23.95
CA ALA A 833 -37.88 35.25 -25.05
C ALA A 833 -39.37 35.61 -25.11
N THR A 834 -39.67 36.84 -25.53
CA THR A 834 -41.04 37.34 -25.74
C THR A 834 -41.12 38.10 -27.07
N ALA A 835 -42.08 37.75 -27.91
CA ALA A 835 -42.41 38.50 -29.12
C ALA A 835 -43.48 39.57 -28.85
N ASN A 836 -43.46 40.66 -29.63
CA ASN A 836 -44.51 41.67 -29.63
C ASN A 836 -45.16 41.82 -31.03
N ALA A 837 -46.27 42.56 -31.09
CA ALA A 837 -47.03 42.79 -32.33
C ALA A 837 -46.34 43.74 -33.34
N ALA A 838 -45.15 44.25 -33.02
CA ALA A 838 -44.32 45.07 -33.91
C ALA A 838 -43.15 44.29 -34.53
N GLY A 839 -43.23 42.95 -34.54
CA GLY A 839 -42.21 42.08 -35.11
C GLY A 839 -40.92 41.95 -34.30
N VAL A 840 -40.87 42.45 -33.06
CA VAL A 840 -39.67 42.39 -32.21
C VAL A 840 -39.75 41.20 -31.26
N ILE A 841 -38.69 40.41 -31.21
CA ILE A 841 -38.43 39.40 -30.18
C ILE A 841 -37.37 39.95 -29.22
N THR A 842 -37.76 40.19 -27.98
CA THR A 842 -36.83 40.45 -26.88
C THR A 842 -36.41 39.12 -26.27
N ALA A 843 -35.14 38.74 -26.44
CA ALA A 843 -34.52 37.66 -25.67
C ALA A 843 -34.01 38.22 -24.33
N LYS A 844 -34.09 37.43 -23.26
CA LYS A 844 -33.57 37.77 -21.92
C LYS A 844 -32.83 36.61 -21.29
N VAL A 845 -31.64 36.89 -20.75
CA VAL A 845 -30.79 35.94 -20.02
C VAL A 845 -30.65 36.35 -18.56
N VAL A 846 -30.84 35.39 -17.65
CA VAL A 846 -30.59 35.56 -16.21
C VAL A 846 -29.65 34.49 -15.66
N ASP A 847 -28.96 34.84 -14.57
CA ASP A 847 -28.19 33.92 -13.75
C ASP A 847 -29.10 33.06 -12.86
N ARG A 848 -28.51 32.15 -12.08
CA ARG A 848 -29.27 31.23 -11.21
C ARG A 848 -30.03 31.90 -10.05
N TYR A 849 -29.65 33.13 -9.69
CA TYR A 849 -30.31 33.95 -8.68
C TYR A 849 -31.35 34.90 -9.29
N GLY A 850 -31.55 34.84 -10.61
CA GLY A 850 -32.50 35.66 -11.35
C GLY A 850 -32.01 37.07 -11.70
N ASN A 851 -30.71 37.36 -11.58
CA ASN A 851 -30.18 38.66 -12.02
C ASN A 851 -29.90 38.64 -13.53
N ALA A 852 -30.09 39.77 -14.19
CA ALA A 852 -29.72 39.99 -15.58
C ALA A 852 -28.24 39.69 -15.85
N VAL A 853 -27.93 39.04 -16.98
CA VAL A 853 -26.54 38.74 -17.39
C VAL A 853 -26.20 39.48 -18.68
N LYS A 854 -25.17 40.33 -18.63
CA LYS A 854 -24.67 41.14 -19.76
C LYS A 854 -23.61 40.40 -20.58
N GLY A 855 -23.58 40.65 -21.89
CA GLY A 855 -22.54 40.14 -22.80
C GLY A 855 -22.66 38.64 -23.10
N VAL A 856 -23.89 38.13 -23.12
CA VAL A 856 -24.20 36.77 -23.55
C VAL A 856 -24.58 36.78 -25.03
N SER A 857 -23.81 36.06 -25.84
CA SER A 857 -24.09 35.88 -27.27
C SER A 857 -25.35 35.04 -27.46
N ILE A 858 -26.39 35.66 -28.03
CA ILE A 858 -27.64 35.02 -28.40
C ILE A 858 -27.78 34.99 -29.93
N THR A 859 -28.12 33.83 -30.47
CA THR A 859 -28.49 33.65 -31.88
C THR A 859 -30.00 33.47 -31.98
N ALA A 860 -30.62 34.22 -32.89
CA ALA A 860 -32.01 34.05 -33.31
C ALA A 860 -32.03 33.37 -34.68
N THR A 861 -32.66 32.19 -34.76
CA THR A 861 -32.73 31.38 -35.99
C THR A 861 -34.17 31.09 -36.37
N ARG A 862 -34.57 31.45 -37.59
CA ARG A 862 -35.86 31.08 -38.18
C ARG A 862 -35.93 29.57 -38.37
N THR A 863 -36.98 28.97 -37.83
CA THR A 863 -37.26 27.52 -37.94
C THR A 863 -38.52 27.22 -38.76
N ALA A 864 -39.45 28.17 -38.87
CA ALA A 864 -40.60 28.11 -39.78
C ALA A 864 -41.11 29.52 -40.14
N GLY A 865 -41.96 29.62 -41.17
CA GLY A 865 -42.59 30.87 -41.61
C GLY A 865 -41.80 31.66 -42.66
N ALA A 866 -42.39 32.79 -43.11
CA ALA A 866 -41.90 33.60 -44.22
C ALA A 866 -40.98 34.76 -43.77
N GLY A 867 -41.22 35.32 -42.59
CA GLY A 867 -40.45 36.46 -42.06
C GLY A 867 -38.96 36.20 -41.97
N TYR A 868 -38.15 37.25 -41.99
CA TYR A 868 -36.68 37.17 -42.05
C TYR A 868 -36.00 38.27 -41.23
N PHE A 869 -34.69 38.14 -41.02
CA PHE A 869 -33.86 39.12 -40.32
C PHE A 869 -33.11 40.02 -41.33
N GLY A 870 -33.21 41.34 -41.14
CA GLY A 870 -32.46 42.35 -41.90
C GLY A 870 -32.82 42.43 -43.40
N GLY A 871 -32.23 43.39 -44.11
CA GLY A 871 -32.56 43.68 -45.51
C GLY A 871 -32.15 42.61 -46.54
N ASN A 872 -31.49 41.53 -46.12
CA ASN A 872 -30.90 40.53 -47.01
C ASN A 872 -31.57 39.14 -46.88
N ALA A 873 -32.82 39.10 -46.38
CA ALA A 873 -33.64 37.91 -46.20
C ALA A 873 -33.00 36.78 -45.34
N ALA A 874 -32.18 37.14 -44.35
CA ALA A 874 -31.40 36.17 -43.59
C ALA A 874 -32.28 35.26 -42.70
N SER A 875 -31.95 33.97 -42.67
CA SER A 875 -32.60 32.98 -41.80
C SER A 875 -32.11 33.00 -40.35
N ALA A 876 -31.03 33.71 -40.03
CA ALA A 876 -30.53 33.86 -38.68
C ALA A 876 -29.81 35.20 -38.47
N THR A 877 -29.69 35.62 -37.21
CA THR A 877 -28.92 36.79 -36.75
C THR A 877 -28.44 36.56 -35.32
N SER A 878 -27.50 37.37 -34.82
CA SER A 878 -26.97 37.25 -33.45
C SER A 878 -26.67 38.60 -32.81
N GLY A 879 -26.75 38.67 -31.49
CA GLY A 879 -26.43 39.87 -30.71
C GLY A 879 -26.12 39.56 -29.25
N GLU A 880 -25.51 40.54 -28.58
CA GLU A 880 -25.06 40.44 -27.19
C GLU A 880 -26.09 41.06 -26.23
N THR A 881 -26.31 40.45 -25.07
CA THR A 881 -27.19 41.02 -24.04
C THR A 881 -26.65 42.33 -23.45
N ASN A 882 -27.55 43.29 -23.24
CA ASN A 882 -27.28 44.56 -22.58
C ASN A 882 -27.18 44.40 -21.03
N ILE A 883 -27.15 45.52 -20.29
CA ILE A 883 -27.05 45.51 -18.81
C ILE A 883 -28.31 44.94 -18.12
N ASP A 884 -29.47 45.06 -18.75
CA ASP A 884 -30.76 44.48 -18.30
C ASP A 884 -30.90 42.99 -18.67
N GLY A 885 -29.86 42.43 -19.30
CA GLY A 885 -29.78 41.04 -19.73
C GLY A 885 -30.56 40.75 -21.00
N THR A 886 -30.95 41.77 -21.76
CA THR A 886 -31.81 41.65 -22.93
C THR A 886 -31.11 41.96 -24.25
N VAL A 887 -31.60 41.36 -25.33
CA VAL A 887 -31.23 41.69 -26.71
C VAL A 887 -32.44 41.51 -27.62
N ASP A 888 -32.64 42.45 -28.55
CA ASP A 888 -33.82 42.51 -29.42
C ASP A 888 -33.49 42.06 -30.86
N PHE A 889 -34.41 41.30 -31.45
CA PHE A 889 -34.33 40.84 -32.84
C PHE A 889 -35.60 41.22 -33.59
N ILE A 890 -35.48 41.87 -34.76
CA ILE A 890 -36.61 42.33 -35.56
C ILE A 890 -36.86 41.36 -36.72
N VAL A 891 -38.10 40.92 -36.89
CA VAL A 891 -38.58 40.05 -37.97
C VAL A 891 -39.50 40.81 -38.92
N THR A 892 -39.16 40.78 -40.21
CA THR A 892 -39.85 41.52 -41.28
C THR A 892 -40.29 40.58 -42.40
N GLY A 893 -41.33 40.94 -43.16
CA GLY A 893 -41.77 40.17 -44.34
C GLY A 893 -42.74 39.01 -44.05
N GLY A 894 -43.55 39.14 -43.00
CA GLY A 894 -44.56 38.15 -42.60
C GLY A 894 -44.12 37.27 -41.43
N ASP A 895 -45.01 36.36 -41.01
CA ASP A 895 -44.88 35.64 -39.75
C ASP A 895 -43.75 34.61 -39.74
N ALA A 896 -43.16 34.38 -38.56
CA ALA A 896 -42.11 33.40 -38.35
C ALA A 896 -42.21 32.69 -36.99
N THR A 897 -41.67 31.49 -36.93
CA THR A 897 -41.28 30.85 -35.66
C THR A 897 -39.76 30.82 -35.57
N VAL A 898 -39.23 31.41 -34.51
CA VAL A 898 -37.81 31.66 -34.28
C VAL A 898 -37.38 30.90 -33.04
N THR A 899 -36.27 30.17 -33.14
CA THR A 899 -35.58 29.62 -31.97
C THR A 899 -34.47 30.59 -31.54
N ILE A 900 -34.55 31.00 -30.29
CA ILE A 900 -33.58 31.82 -29.57
C ILE A 900 -32.68 30.88 -28.76
N ALA A 901 -31.37 31.00 -28.91
CA ALA A 901 -30.39 30.13 -28.25
C ALA A 901 -29.13 30.89 -27.86
N THR A 902 -28.37 30.41 -26.86
CA THR A 902 -26.96 30.84 -26.71
C THR A 902 -26.15 30.40 -27.93
N THR A 903 -25.33 31.30 -28.47
CA THR A 903 -24.55 31.04 -29.70
C THR A 903 -23.57 29.88 -29.54
N THR A 904 -23.08 29.63 -28.32
CA THR A 904 -22.31 28.42 -27.97
C THR A 904 -23.22 27.37 -27.31
N LEU A 905 -23.06 26.11 -27.69
CA LEU A 905 -23.67 24.97 -27.00
C LEU A 905 -23.08 24.81 -25.58
N ASN A 906 -23.89 24.39 -24.61
CA ASN A 906 -23.52 24.31 -23.18
C ASN A 906 -22.95 25.62 -22.58
N TYR A 907 -23.30 26.80 -23.10
CA TYR A 907 -22.77 28.07 -22.59
C TYR A 907 -23.15 28.32 -21.12
N GLY A 908 -22.14 28.63 -20.29
CA GLY A 908 -22.32 28.94 -18.87
C GLY A 908 -22.94 27.78 -18.08
N GLN A 909 -24.10 28.01 -17.47
CA GLN A 909 -24.86 27.02 -16.71
C GLN A 909 -26.15 26.56 -17.42
N THR A 910 -26.38 26.95 -18.67
CA THR A 910 -27.68 26.80 -19.37
C THR A 910 -28.17 25.36 -19.60
N THR A 911 -27.34 24.34 -19.37
CA THR A 911 -27.73 22.92 -19.40
C THR A 911 -27.68 22.22 -18.03
N SER A 912 -27.50 22.96 -16.93
CA SER A 912 -27.48 22.41 -15.57
C SER A 912 -28.87 22.01 -15.08
N ALA A 913 -29.02 20.82 -14.47
CA ALA A 913 -30.27 20.39 -13.85
C ALA A 913 -30.68 21.28 -12.66
N SER A 914 -31.98 21.27 -12.30
CA SER A 914 -32.46 21.99 -11.12
C SER A 914 -31.85 21.41 -9.84
N GLY A 915 -31.25 22.26 -9.01
CA GLY A 915 -30.42 21.85 -7.86
C GLY A 915 -28.93 21.64 -8.15
N TYR A 916 -28.48 21.72 -9.41
CA TYR A 916 -27.10 21.39 -9.82
C TYR A 916 -26.34 22.55 -10.46
N VAL A 917 -25.00 22.44 -10.52
CA VAL A 917 -24.09 23.17 -11.42
C VAL A 917 -23.35 22.11 -12.24
N GLY A 918 -23.58 22.08 -13.56
CA GLY A 918 -23.19 20.94 -14.38
C GLY A 918 -23.79 19.65 -13.80
N ALA A 919 -22.93 18.68 -13.47
CA ALA A 919 -23.30 17.41 -12.85
C ALA A 919 -23.29 17.41 -11.30
N THR A 920 -22.86 18.49 -10.64
CA THR A 920 -22.66 18.52 -9.18
C THR A 920 -23.81 19.21 -8.46
N ALA A 921 -24.39 18.58 -7.44
CA ALA A 921 -25.45 19.17 -6.62
C ALA A 921 -24.92 20.37 -5.82
N VAL A 922 -25.75 21.41 -5.64
CA VAL A 922 -25.40 22.60 -4.86
C VAL A 922 -25.23 22.25 -3.38
N THR A 923 -24.12 22.68 -2.79
CA THR A 923 -23.78 22.46 -1.36
C THR A 923 -23.89 23.72 -0.51
N ALA A 924 -24.37 24.82 -1.10
CA ALA A 924 -24.56 26.09 -0.42
C ALA A 924 -25.44 25.97 0.84
N THR A 925 -25.06 26.67 1.90
CA THR A 925 -25.83 26.76 3.15
C THR A 925 -26.17 28.22 3.46
N GLY A 926 -27.37 28.47 4.00
CA GLY A 926 -27.84 29.82 4.33
C GLY A 926 -28.61 30.53 3.20
N ILE A 927 -28.68 31.86 3.30
CA ILE A 927 -29.53 32.68 2.42
C ILE A 927 -28.96 32.69 0.99
N GLY A 928 -29.82 32.42 0.01
CA GLY A 928 -29.47 32.28 -1.41
C GLY A 928 -29.24 30.83 -1.88
N ALA A 929 -29.11 29.86 -0.97
CA ALA A 929 -28.83 28.45 -1.32
C ALA A 929 -29.95 27.77 -2.13
N SER A 930 -31.21 28.17 -1.96
CA SER A 930 -32.39 27.56 -2.59
C SER A 930 -32.63 27.97 -4.06
N LEU A 931 -31.74 28.79 -4.65
CA LEU A 931 -31.92 29.38 -5.97
C LEU A 931 -31.08 28.65 -7.03
N ALA A 932 -31.59 27.50 -7.46
CA ALA A 932 -30.98 26.67 -8.50
C ALA A 932 -32.04 26.12 -9.50
N PRO A 933 -32.72 26.98 -10.27
CA PRO A 933 -33.66 26.55 -11.31
C PRO A 933 -32.97 25.69 -12.38
N ALA A 934 -33.73 24.89 -13.14
CA ALA A 934 -33.18 24.22 -14.31
C ALA A 934 -32.60 25.25 -15.30
N GLY A 935 -31.48 24.91 -15.94
CA GLY A 935 -30.93 25.70 -17.02
C GLY A 935 -31.83 25.65 -18.26
N VAL A 936 -31.86 26.75 -19.01
CA VAL A 936 -32.55 26.83 -20.31
C VAL A 936 -31.57 27.43 -21.33
N GLN A 937 -31.17 26.64 -22.32
CA GLN A 937 -30.28 27.04 -23.41
C GLN A 937 -31.02 27.56 -24.63
N THR A 938 -32.21 27.02 -24.90
CA THR A 938 -33.00 27.33 -26.09
C THR A 938 -34.46 27.58 -25.74
N VAL A 939 -35.11 28.47 -26.50
CA VAL A 939 -36.56 28.71 -26.44
C VAL A 939 -37.06 29.05 -27.83
N SER A 940 -38.21 28.51 -28.22
CA SER A 940 -38.86 28.84 -29.50
C SER A 940 -40.02 29.79 -29.26
N VAL A 941 -40.14 30.81 -30.11
CA VAL A 941 -41.17 31.86 -30.04
C VAL A 941 -41.72 32.14 -31.43
N SER A 942 -43.04 32.31 -31.53
CA SER A 942 -43.70 32.74 -32.76
C SER A 942 -43.91 34.25 -32.74
N VAL A 943 -43.73 34.90 -33.88
CA VAL A 943 -43.82 36.36 -34.03
C VAL A 943 -44.56 36.72 -35.33
N THR A 944 -45.49 37.66 -35.23
CA THR A 944 -46.10 38.32 -36.39
C THR A 944 -45.11 39.32 -36.95
N GLY A 945 -44.65 39.11 -38.18
CA GLY A 945 -43.58 39.91 -38.76
C GLY A 945 -44.11 41.18 -39.44
N ILE A 946 -43.29 42.23 -39.53
CA ILE A 946 -43.73 43.51 -40.12
C ILE A 946 -44.00 43.33 -41.63
N THR A 947 -45.26 43.50 -42.06
CA THR A 947 -45.71 43.39 -43.46
C THR A 947 -45.96 44.73 -44.16
N ALA A 948 -46.16 45.82 -43.39
CA ALA A 948 -46.80 47.07 -43.82
C ALA A 948 -46.28 47.71 -45.13
N ALA A 949 -45.00 47.55 -45.47
CA ALA A 949 -44.44 48.09 -46.72
C ALA A 949 -44.96 47.37 -47.98
N ALA A 950 -45.22 46.07 -47.90
CA ALA A 950 -45.72 45.28 -49.03
C ALA A 950 -47.22 45.55 -49.28
N GLU A 951 -48.01 45.60 -48.20
CA GLU A 951 -49.46 45.86 -48.25
C GLU A 951 -49.77 47.25 -48.82
N ALA A 952 -49.07 48.30 -48.37
CA ALA A 952 -49.22 49.65 -48.91
C ALA A 952 -48.88 49.74 -50.41
N THR A 953 -47.86 48.99 -50.86
CA THR A 953 -47.47 48.94 -52.28
C THR A 953 -48.50 48.17 -53.12
N ALA A 954 -49.06 47.07 -52.59
CA ALA A 954 -50.10 46.30 -53.25
C ALA A 954 -51.43 47.06 -53.35
N GLN A 955 -51.81 47.82 -52.32
CA GLN A 955 -52.99 48.69 -52.36
C GLN A 955 -52.79 49.80 -53.40
N ALA A 956 -51.68 50.53 -53.37
CA ALA A 956 -51.40 51.58 -54.36
C ALA A 956 -51.36 51.07 -55.81
N ALA A 957 -50.90 49.83 -56.04
CA ALA A 957 -50.97 49.19 -57.36
C ALA A 957 -52.40 48.77 -57.76
N THR A 958 -53.24 48.41 -56.79
CA THR A 958 -54.67 48.09 -57.00
C THR A 958 -55.46 49.36 -57.31
N ASP A 959 -55.23 50.43 -56.55
CA ASP A 959 -55.84 51.75 -56.75
C ASP A 959 -55.48 52.30 -58.14
N ALA A 960 -54.19 52.24 -58.52
CA ALA A 960 -53.74 52.66 -59.86
C ALA A 960 -54.33 51.80 -61.00
N ALA A 961 -54.62 50.52 -60.76
CA ALA A 961 -55.28 49.66 -61.74
C ALA A 961 -56.79 49.96 -61.85
N ALA A 962 -57.44 50.36 -60.75
CA ALA A 962 -58.82 50.86 -60.76
C ALA A 962 -58.92 52.19 -61.51
N GLU A 963 -58.06 53.17 -61.18
CA GLU A 963 -57.97 54.48 -61.86
C GLU A 963 -57.75 54.32 -63.38
N ALA A 964 -56.88 53.38 -63.79
CA ALA A 964 -56.66 53.04 -65.20
C ALA A 964 -57.87 52.37 -65.87
N THR A 965 -58.67 51.61 -65.11
CA THR A 965 -59.91 50.99 -65.60
C THR A 965 -61.01 52.04 -65.78
N ASP A 966 -61.16 52.97 -64.83
CA ASP A 966 -62.13 54.07 -64.92
C ASP A 966 -61.76 55.05 -66.04
N ALA A 967 -60.47 55.31 -66.28
CA ALA A 967 -60.01 56.06 -67.44
C ALA A 967 -60.34 55.36 -68.79
N ALA A 968 -60.24 54.02 -68.85
CA ALA A 968 -60.62 53.25 -70.04
C ALA A 968 -62.14 53.21 -70.26
N ASN A 969 -62.92 53.12 -69.18
CA ASN A 969 -64.39 53.23 -69.22
C ASN A 969 -64.80 54.63 -69.71
N ALA A 970 -64.25 55.71 -69.13
CA ALA A 970 -64.54 57.08 -69.55
C ALA A 970 -64.14 57.35 -71.03
N ALA A 971 -63.05 56.75 -71.51
CA ALA A 971 -62.68 56.81 -72.93
C ALA A 971 -63.67 56.03 -73.83
N THR A 972 -64.23 54.92 -73.34
CA THR A 972 -65.25 54.13 -74.02
C THR A 972 -66.59 54.88 -74.07
N ASP A 973 -67.01 55.50 -72.97
CA ASP A 973 -68.22 56.32 -72.91
C ASP A 973 -68.10 57.57 -73.79
N ALA A 974 -66.93 58.20 -73.85
CA ALA A 974 -66.67 59.30 -74.78
C ALA A 974 -66.71 58.85 -76.26
N ALA A 975 -66.24 57.64 -76.57
CA ALA A 975 -66.33 57.07 -77.90
C ALA A 975 -67.78 56.69 -78.28
N ASN A 976 -68.56 56.16 -77.33
CA ASN A 976 -69.98 55.87 -77.50
C ASN A 976 -70.79 57.16 -77.72
N ALA A 977 -70.58 58.18 -76.90
CA ALA A 977 -71.23 59.48 -77.06
C ALA A 977 -70.85 60.17 -78.40
N ALA A 978 -69.62 59.99 -78.88
CA ALA A 978 -69.21 60.44 -80.21
C ALA A 978 -69.86 59.64 -81.35
N ALA A 979 -70.13 58.35 -81.15
CA ALA A 979 -70.86 57.51 -82.10
C ALA A 979 -72.36 57.86 -82.13
N GLU A 980 -73.01 58.05 -80.98
CA GLU A 980 -74.40 58.53 -80.89
C GLU A 980 -74.56 59.93 -81.52
N ALA A 981 -73.60 60.83 -81.30
CA ALA A 981 -73.58 62.14 -81.94
C ALA A 981 -73.34 62.09 -83.46
N ALA A 982 -72.77 61.01 -83.98
CA ALA A 982 -72.60 60.78 -85.42
C ALA A 982 -73.85 60.14 -86.06
N ASP A 983 -74.46 59.17 -85.39
CA ASP A 983 -75.73 58.54 -85.81
C ASP A 983 -76.89 59.57 -85.81
N ALA A 984 -76.93 60.46 -84.82
CA ALA A 984 -77.85 61.59 -84.77
C ALA A 984 -77.57 62.71 -85.81
N ALA A 985 -76.53 62.55 -86.65
CA ALA A 985 -76.15 63.48 -87.72
C ALA A 985 -76.34 62.90 -89.14
N THR A 986 -76.95 61.72 -89.27
CA THR A 986 -77.25 61.04 -90.55
C THR A 986 -78.73 60.84 -90.82
#